data_AF-A0A7W7HEN2-F1
#
_entry.id   AF-A0A7W7HEN2-F1
#
_cell.length_a   1.000
_cell.length_b   1.000
_cell.length_c   1.000
_cell.angle_alpha   90.00
_cell.angle_beta   90.00
_cell.angle_gamma   90.00
#
_symmetry.space_group_name_H-M   'P 1'
#
loop_
_entity.id
_entity.type
_entity.pdbx_description
1 polymer ?
#
loop_
_entity_poly.entity_id
_entity_poly.type
_entity_poly.pdbx_seq_one_letter_code
_entity_poly.pdbx_strand_id
1 'polypeptide(L)'
;MAVDPEQIEEIVRETVDLYRAAEQAVLEQVTQRLAEGLDAPDWAVRRLGALSTLRTSVERTLALALRAGAAAIRTALAAAYRAGSASALFGIPARLLPRDPDAARAPAVLAEIPRASVLHNLAAALVQDIGERSQNVLRDVLDAYRRVIAQATAASVAGGITRREASQMAWARFVDRGLTSFRDVSGRRWRLTSYVEMALRTVTARAAVQGQTDRQQRLGLDLVIVSNVAGECERCRPYEGGILRIGPGPTGDVTVPHQITGEPVDIEIRATVEAARRNGFQHPNCRHSLRAYLPGVTKLPPQPTADPEGDLARQRQRAIERNIRRWKEREQAALTPEAKAGAKARVRKWQNEMREHLKANPALKRLSYREQIGAGNLPPTRASSPAPAEAALNVLADKARQAQAEQERLAKETAERERAEAAERERAEQARREQEAREKAEREREAREQEERERQERKEQEEKASLTPEDGRPVTWPKLWHTVSSSEVAASVRRNGLLVGDGSTNGAHYGIGLYLSTDKHAADRYFNGMHDAEDRDEMMFTAQARVQNPFRVDMDPDESNGPSVLLAKMVEVGLAEPGERLSPQEITARMRAAGYDSIYIHQPVMDPVWGDDVGGSQLVVFDAADVKLTDEVGAGENALPPLPGSESAGPEADQATQPVADERAEKEAILAAAPLGLRRSSGPKLKKAQEEALLAYGGAFYTSINGALRGGPTVDELDELIAKIDSAMAASPLSRDVTVWRGIGSGRIFGDRVTGDLTGFAWREDAYASTSASPKLADLFARQRRHEGVTGTLMRITVPGGTGAVEVSGVDAESELLLQHGLQLEVTKDHGVVDGVRRLDVTVVPAPETSIDRDDSTVSGEQAAAQEQTFDERLATATAGKDALAAAPLNLVRKKTAPGAQLTAPQRSALNDYKKMAYATINAVLRGTTDHPSAVASATPKIDAIDSAMADSALTSDVLIYRGLGSVRQFFGRDRAAEDLTGAEWHELAYVSTTTAEQTAVKFGGGSASKGDGLVLRILAPKGTGGVTLSAAGYESEILLERGRSYRVVADHGVVDGVRRLDVEML
;
A
#
# COMPACT_ATOMS: atom_id res chain seq x y z
N MET A 1 14.79 -32.62 3.43
CA MET A 1 13.56 -31.78 3.44
C MET A 1 13.87 -30.55 2.59
N ALA A 2 12.87 -29.86 2.02
CA ALA A 2 13.13 -28.62 1.30
C ALA A 2 13.66 -27.57 2.30
N VAL A 3 12.83 -26.99 3.17
CA VAL A 3 13.38 -26.22 4.29
C VAL A 3 13.46 -27.11 5.52
N ASP A 4 14.67 -27.28 6.08
CA ASP A 4 14.85 -27.99 7.34
C ASP A 4 14.25 -27.15 8.49
N PRO A 5 13.21 -27.65 9.19
CA PRO A 5 12.68 -26.97 10.36
C PRO A 5 13.77 -26.64 11.38
N GLU A 6 14.79 -27.49 11.55
CA GLU A 6 15.89 -27.21 12.48
C GLU A 6 16.72 -25.98 12.10
N GLN A 7 16.88 -25.72 10.80
CA GLN A 7 17.56 -24.53 10.29
C GLN A 7 16.76 -23.25 10.56
N ILE A 8 15.43 -23.27 10.37
CA ILE A 8 14.55 -22.16 10.76
C ILE A 8 14.64 -21.94 12.27
N GLU A 9 14.65 -23.02 13.04
CA GLU A 9 14.74 -22.98 14.49
C GLU A 9 16.07 -22.41 15.00
N GLU A 10 17.18 -22.68 14.33
CA GLU A 10 18.48 -22.09 14.60
C GLU A 10 18.49 -20.58 14.32
N ILE A 11 17.95 -20.16 13.17
CA ILE A 11 17.82 -18.76 12.76
C ILE A 11 17.01 -17.94 13.78
N VAL A 12 15.93 -18.50 14.33
CA VAL A 12 15.06 -17.80 15.30
C VAL A 12 15.67 -17.73 16.70
N ARG A 13 16.55 -18.69 17.05
CA ARG A 13 17.04 -18.92 18.40
C ARG A 13 17.73 -17.70 19.02
N GLU A 14 18.62 -17.07 18.26
CA GLU A 14 19.40 -15.93 18.73
C GLU A 14 18.50 -14.76 19.14
N THR A 15 17.47 -14.47 18.35
CA THR A 15 16.55 -13.37 18.65
C THR A 15 15.73 -13.66 19.91
N VAL A 16 15.21 -14.89 20.06
CA VAL A 16 14.43 -15.29 21.24
C VAL A 16 15.27 -15.21 22.51
N ASP A 17 16.57 -15.54 22.44
CA ASP A 17 17.49 -15.44 23.57
C ASP A 17 17.69 -14.00 24.05
N LEU A 18 17.67 -12.99 23.15
CA LEU A 18 17.72 -11.57 23.52
C LEU A 18 16.52 -11.15 24.37
N TYR A 19 15.31 -11.52 23.95
CA TYR A 19 14.09 -11.20 24.70
C TYR A 19 14.00 -11.98 26.01
N ARG A 20 14.47 -13.23 26.04
CA ARG A 20 14.59 -14.01 27.28
C ARG A 20 15.52 -13.33 28.29
N ALA A 21 16.66 -12.82 27.83
CA ALA A 21 17.60 -12.09 28.68
C ALA A 21 16.98 -10.78 29.22
N ALA A 22 16.23 -10.06 28.38
CA ALA A 22 15.51 -8.86 28.78
C ALA A 22 14.44 -9.13 29.86
N GLU A 23 13.61 -10.17 29.69
CA GLU A 23 12.59 -10.55 30.69
C GLU A 23 13.22 -10.91 32.04
N GLN A 24 14.33 -11.65 32.03
CA GLN A 24 15.05 -12.02 33.26
C GLN A 24 15.65 -10.79 33.94
N ALA A 25 16.27 -9.88 33.18
CA ALA A 25 16.84 -8.65 33.72
C ALA A 25 15.75 -7.75 34.35
N VAL A 26 14.59 -7.61 33.71
CA VAL A 26 13.46 -6.85 34.27
C VAL A 26 12.95 -7.49 35.56
N LEU A 27 12.77 -8.83 35.58
CA LEU A 27 12.32 -9.55 36.77
C LEU A 27 13.27 -9.36 37.95
N GLU A 28 14.58 -9.46 37.72
CA GLU A 28 15.61 -9.30 38.73
C GLU A 28 15.68 -7.86 39.24
N GLN A 29 15.67 -6.86 38.36
CA GLN A 29 15.69 -5.44 38.73
C GLN A 29 14.51 -5.04 39.62
N VAL A 30 13.31 -5.51 39.28
CA VAL A 30 12.10 -5.24 40.08
C VAL A 30 12.18 -5.94 41.42
N THR A 31 12.59 -7.21 41.44
CA THR A 31 12.71 -8.01 42.67
C THR A 31 13.74 -7.40 43.63
N GLN A 32 14.92 -7.06 43.14
CA GLN A 32 15.99 -6.46 43.94
C GLN A 32 15.55 -5.14 44.56
N ARG A 33 14.88 -4.27 43.78
CA ARG A 33 14.39 -2.99 44.26
C ARG A 33 13.28 -3.12 45.28
N LEU A 34 12.38 -4.10 45.14
CA LEU A 34 11.34 -4.38 46.14
C LEU A 34 11.93 -4.93 47.45
N ALA A 35 12.95 -5.79 47.36
CA ALA A 35 13.58 -6.40 48.53
C ALA A 35 14.46 -5.43 49.34
N GLU A 36 15.02 -4.41 48.69
CA GLU A 36 15.91 -3.44 49.30
C GLU A 36 15.21 -2.65 50.43
N GLY A 37 15.73 -2.80 51.66
CA GLY A 37 15.24 -2.09 52.84
C GLY A 37 13.81 -2.45 53.24
N LEU A 38 13.32 -3.66 52.90
CA LEU A 38 11.91 -4.08 53.07
C LEU A 38 11.35 -3.84 54.48
N ASP A 39 12.20 -3.96 55.50
CA ASP A 39 11.81 -3.78 56.90
C ASP A 39 11.89 -2.32 57.39
N ALA A 40 12.45 -1.40 56.60
CA ALA A 40 12.63 -0.01 57.00
C ALA A 40 11.28 0.72 57.11
N PRO A 41 11.02 1.53 58.16
CA PRO A 41 9.72 2.20 58.35
C PRO A 41 9.29 3.06 57.15
N ASP A 42 10.26 3.70 56.50
CA ASP A 42 10.11 4.58 55.33
C ASP A 42 10.22 3.86 53.97
N TRP A 43 10.24 2.52 53.96
CA TRP A 43 10.42 1.69 52.76
C TRP A 43 9.50 2.11 51.61
N ALA A 44 8.20 2.29 51.88
CA ALA A 44 7.23 2.65 50.84
C ALA A 44 7.57 3.99 50.16
N VAL A 45 8.01 4.98 50.94
CA VAL A 45 8.43 6.30 50.43
C VAL A 45 9.69 6.16 49.58
N ARG A 46 10.70 5.41 50.07
CA ARG A 46 11.94 5.17 49.30
C ARG A 46 11.67 4.42 47.99
N ARG A 47 10.80 3.41 48.01
CA ARG A 47 10.49 2.61 46.81
C ARG A 47 9.68 3.39 45.78
N LEU A 48 8.76 4.26 46.21
CA LEU A 48 8.06 5.20 45.33
C LEU A 48 9.02 6.26 44.75
N GLY A 49 9.97 6.75 45.54
CA GLY A 49 11.03 7.65 45.07
C GLY A 49 11.95 7.01 44.02
N ALA A 50 12.18 5.71 44.09
CA ALA A 50 13.00 4.94 43.14
C ALA A 50 12.27 4.60 41.81
N LEU A 51 11.02 5.03 41.64
CA LEU A 51 10.18 4.65 40.49
C LEU A 51 10.71 5.21 39.16
N SER A 52 11.25 6.43 39.15
CA SER A 52 11.85 7.03 37.94
C SER A 52 13.07 6.23 37.50
N THR A 53 13.95 5.85 38.43
CA THR A 53 15.12 5.02 38.16
C THR A 53 14.72 3.63 37.66
N LEU A 54 13.70 3.00 38.27
CA LEU A 54 13.17 1.73 37.78
C LEU A 54 12.64 1.87 36.34
N ARG A 55 11.84 2.91 36.07
CA ARG A 55 11.31 3.20 34.73
C ARG A 55 12.44 3.31 33.70
N THR A 56 13.43 4.18 33.93
CA THR A 56 14.56 4.36 33.01
C THR A 56 15.34 3.07 32.81
N SER A 57 15.53 2.26 33.85
CA SER A 57 16.21 0.97 33.76
C SER A 57 15.45 -0.05 32.89
N VAL A 58 14.14 -0.17 33.10
CA VAL A 58 13.30 -1.10 32.32
C VAL A 58 13.16 -0.62 30.88
N GLU A 59 12.94 0.68 30.65
CA GLU A 59 12.94 1.30 29.32
C GLU A 59 14.24 1.01 28.56
N ARG A 60 15.39 1.20 29.22
CA ARG A 60 16.70 0.88 28.62
C ARG A 60 16.82 -0.59 28.25
N THR A 61 16.45 -1.51 29.13
CA THR A 61 16.51 -2.96 28.86
C THR A 61 15.65 -3.33 27.65
N LEU A 62 14.40 -2.85 27.60
CA LEU A 62 13.49 -3.13 26.48
C LEU A 62 13.95 -2.48 25.18
N ALA A 63 14.47 -1.26 25.21
CA ALA A 63 15.00 -0.57 24.04
C ALA A 63 16.22 -1.29 23.45
N LEU A 64 17.13 -1.78 24.30
CA LEU A 64 18.28 -2.56 23.86
C LEU A 64 17.84 -3.89 23.23
N ALA A 65 16.87 -4.58 23.83
CA ALA A 65 16.32 -5.81 23.29
C ALA A 65 15.64 -5.60 21.92
N LEU A 66 14.89 -4.51 21.77
CA LEU A 66 14.22 -4.17 20.52
C LEU A 66 15.24 -3.85 19.42
N ARG A 67 16.27 -3.05 19.70
CA ARG A 67 17.33 -2.71 18.74
C ARG A 67 18.11 -3.93 18.29
N ALA A 68 18.58 -4.74 19.24
CA ALA A 68 19.30 -5.97 18.94
C ALA A 68 18.40 -6.97 18.17
N GLY A 69 17.13 -7.07 18.57
CA GLY A 69 16.15 -7.93 17.92
C GLY A 69 15.81 -7.51 16.49
N ALA A 70 15.71 -6.21 16.20
CA ALA A 70 15.34 -5.72 14.87
C ALA A 70 16.33 -6.12 13.77
N ALA A 71 17.63 -6.03 14.06
CA ALA A 71 18.65 -6.50 13.12
C ALA A 71 18.59 -8.02 12.95
N ALA A 72 18.49 -8.76 14.06
CA ALA A 72 18.40 -10.21 14.02
C ALA A 72 17.15 -10.70 13.26
N ILE A 73 16.00 -10.02 13.39
CA ILE A 73 14.77 -10.30 12.65
C ILE A 73 14.99 -10.17 11.13
N ARG A 74 15.58 -9.06 10.68
CA ARG A 74 15.85 -8.84 9.24
C ARG A 74 16.79 -9.90 8.67
N THR A 75 17.90 -10.16 9.37
CA THR A 75 18.87 -11.20 8.99
C THR A 75 18.21 -12.57 8.95
N ALA A 76 17.38 -12.89 9.94
CA ALA A 76 16.66 -14.15 10.02
C ALA A 76 15.68 -14.35 8.86
N LEU A 77 14.91 -13.32 8.51
CA LEU A 77 13.98 -13.33 7.38
C LEU A 77 14.70 -13.51 6.03
N ALA A 78 15.78 -12.76 5.81
CA ALA A 78 16.60 -12.88 4.60
C ALA A 78 17.25 -14.26 4.49
N ALA A 79 17.84 -14.77 5.58
CA ALA A 79 18.43 -16.10 5.62
C ALA A 79 17.39 -17.20 5.37
N ALA A 80 16.20 -17.08 5.99
CA ALA A 80 15.11 -18.03 5.81
C ALA A 80 14.63 -18.06 4.35
N TYR A 81 14.46 -16.88 3.72
CA TYR A 81 14.09 -16.80 2.30
C TYR A 81 15.13 -17.46 1.39
N ARG A 82 16.43 -17.14 1.59
CA ARG A 82 17.52 -17.75 0.79
C ARG A 82 17.59 -19.26 0.98
N ALA A 83 17.45 -19.74 2.23
CA ALA A 83 17.39 -21.17 2.51
C ALA A 83 16.19 -21.83 1.81
N GLY A 84 15.04 -21.16 1.82
CA GLY A 84 13.85 -21.50 1.02
C GLY A 84 14.15 -21.67 -0.45
N SER A 85 14.69 -20.63 -1.08
CA SER A 85 15.04 -20.61 -2.51
C SER A 85 16.06 -21.69 -2.87
N ALA A 86 17.12 -21.86 -2.07
CA ALA A 86 18.12 -22.90 -2.26
C ALA A 86 17.53 -24.32 -2.19
N SER A 87 16.52 -24.49 -1.34
CA SER A 87 15.89 -25.79 -1.15
C SER A 87 14.79 -26.17 -2.13
N ALA A 88 14.37 -25.23 -2.98
CA ALA A 88 13.29 -25.41 -3.95
C ALA A 88 13.44 -26.68 -4.80
N LEU A 89 14.70 -27.05 -5.10
CA LEU A 89 15.09 -28.16 -5.96
C LEU A 89 15.64 -29.36 -5.18
N PHE A 90 15.56 -29.34 -3.85
CA PHE A 90 16.08 -30.42 -3.02
C PHE A 90 15.43 -31.76 -3.40
N GLY A 91 16.27 -32.73 -3.78
CA GLY A 91 15.83 -34.07 -4.18
C GLY A 91 15.36 -34.19 -5.63
N ILE A 92 15.51 -33.14 -6.45
CA ILE A 92 15.22 -33.18 -7.89
C ILE A 92 16.55 -33.30 -8.65
N PRO A 93 16.80 -34.40 -9.39
CA PRO A 93 17.93 -34.49 -10.31
C PRO A 93 17.89 -33.39 -11.38
N ALA A 94 19.03 -32.75 -11.67
CA ALA A 94 19.10 -31.65 -12.65
C ALA A 94 18.55 -32.01 -14.04
N ARG A 95 18.67 -33.28 -14.45
CA ARG A 95 18.10 -33.81 -15.71
C ARG A 95 16.56 -33.78 -15.79
N LEU A 96 15.87 -33.60 -14.66
CA LEU A 96 14.41 -33.59 -14.55
C LEU A 96 13.85 -32.18 -14.41
N LEU A 97 14.71 -31.17 -14.41
CA LEU A 97 14.30 -29.78 -14.42
C LEU A 97 14.08 -29.36 -15.89
N PRO A 98 12.99 -28.64 -16.22
CA PRO A 98 12.93 -27.86 -17.46
C PRO A 98 14.23 -27.05 -17.56
N ARG A 99 14.87 -26.94 -18.74
CA ARG A 99 16.18 -26.26 -18.92
C ARG A 99 16.22 -25.01 -18.05
N ASP A 100 16.95 -25.05 -16.92
CA ASP A 100 17.01 -23.93 -15.98
C ASP A 100 17.74 -22.79 -16.69
N PRO A 101 17.03 -21.74 -17.15
CA PRO A 101 17.66 -20.66 -17.90
C PRO A 101 18.68 -19.91 -17.03
N ASP A 102 18.61 -20.08 -15.70
CA ASP A 102 19.49 -19.49 -14.72
C ASP A 102 20.57 -20.46 -14.19
N ALA A 103 20.74 -21.65 -14.77
CA ALA A 103 21.68 -22.66 -14.26
C ALA A 103 23.12 -22.11 -14.12
N ALA A 104 23.55 -21.27 -15.07
CA ALA A 104 24.85 -20.60 -15.05
C ALA A 104 24.93 -19.41 -14.05
N ARG A 105 23.78 -18.85 -13.66
CA ARG A 105 23.66 -17.70 -12.74
C ARG A 105 23.17 -18.10 -11.34
N ALA A 106 22.99 -19.39 -11.08
CA ALA A 106 22.41 -19.92 -9.85
C ALA A 106 23.01 -19.33 -8.54
N PRO A 107 24.33 -19.10 -8.41
CA PRO A 107 24.88 -18.43 -7.22
C PRO A 107 24.41 -16.98 -7.05
N ALA A 108 24.31 -16.22 -8.13
CA ALA A 108 23.82 -14.83 -8.12
C ALA A 108 22.30 -14.77 -7.87
N VAL A 109 21.53 -15.68 -8.49
CA VAL A 109 20.07 -15.80 -8.32
C VAL A 109 19.67 -16.26 -6.91
N LEU A 110 20.55 -17.01 -6.22
CA LEU A 110 20.39 -17.37 -4.80
C LEU A 110 20.81 -16.23 -3.84
N ALA A 111 21.69 -15.34 -4.29
CA ALA A 111 22.10 -14.15 -3.54
C ALA A 111 21.04 -13.04 -3.61
N GLU A 112 20.38 -12.91 -4.76
CA GLU A 112 19.26 -12.01 -4.97
C GLU A 112 18.00 -12.46 -4.22
N ILE A 113 17.33 -11.51 -3.59
CA ILE A 113 16.01 -11.70 -2.98
C ILE A 113 15.01 -10.99 -3.90
N PRO A 114 14.33 -11.71 -4.81
CA PRO A 114 13.17 -11.16 -5.50
C PRO A 114 12.21 -10.56 -4.48
N ARG A 115 11.73 -9.34 -4.73
CA ARG A 115 10.86 -8.60 -3.80
C ARG A 115 11.50 -8.35 -2.42
N ALA A 116 12.78 -7.97 -2.38
CA ALA A 116 13.48 -7.61 -1.14
C ALA A 116 12.70 -6.61 -0.28
N SER A 117 11.99 -5.66 -0.91
CA SER A 117 11.10 -4.70 -0.24
C SER A 117 9.99 -5.37 0.58
N VAL A 118 9.40 -6.47 0.09
CA VAL A 118 8.34 -7.22 0.82
C VAL A 118 8.89 -7.86 2.10
N LEU A 119 10.09 -8.45 2.05
CA LEU A 119 10.73 -8.99 3.27
C LEU A 119 11.14 -7.88 4.24
N HIS A 120 11.62 -6.74 3.74
CA HIS A 120 11.94 -5.58 4.57
C HIS A 120 10.69 -5.03 5.26
N ASN A 121 9.57 -4.90 4.54
CA ASN A 121 8.30 -4.44 5.08
C ASN A 121 7.74 -5.43 6.12
N LEU A 122 7.85 -6.73 5.85
CA LEU A 122 7.45 -7.76 6.81
C LEU A 122 8.32 -7.74 8.08
N ALA A 123 9.62 -7.52 7.94
CA ALA A 123 10.52 -7.34 9.07
C ALA A 123 10.18 -6.08 9.88
N ALA A 124 9.95 -4.96 9.19
CA ALA A 124 9.58 -3.68 9.81
C ALA A 124 8.25 -3.79 10.56
N ALA A 125 7.23 -4.38 9.96
CA ALA A 125 5.93 -4.62 10.58
C ALA A 125 6.06 -5.50 11.84
N LEU A 126 6.88 -6.56 11.80
CA LEU A 126 7.11 -7.41 12.96
C LEU A 126 7.87 -6.66 14.07
N VAL A 127 8.88 -5.86 13.72
CA VAL A 127 9.62 -5.04 14.69
C VAL A 127 8.70 -4.01 15.34
N GLN A 128 7.84 -3.37 14.56
CA GLN A 128 6.86 -2.40 15.06
C GLN A 128 5.88 -3.07 16.03
N ASP A 129 5.25 -4.18 15.66
CA ASP A 129 4.31 -4.89 16.53
C ASP A 129 4.99 -5.32 17.85
N ILE A 130 6.20 -5.89 17.80
CA ILE A 130 6.96 -6.23 19.02
C ILE A 130 7.26 -4.98 19.86
N GLY A 131 7.59 -3.85 19.23
CA GLY A 131 7.81 -2.56 19.88
C GLY A 131 6.58 -2.06 20.64
N GLU A 132 5.41 -2.10 19.98
CA GLU A 132 4.12 -1.73 20.59
C GLU A 132 3.77 -2.63 21.79
N ARG A 133 3.99 -3.95 21.68
CA ARG A 133 3.78 -4.87 22.81
C ARG A 133 4.74 -4.59 23.96
N SER A 134 6.00 -4.23 23.66
CA SER A 134 7.02 -3.91 24.67
C SER A 134 6.67 -2.67 25.49
N GLN A 135 6.02 -1.67 24.90
CA GLN A 135 5.54 -0.49 25.63
C GLN A 135 4.43 -0.83 26.64
N ASN A 136 3.53 -1.75 26.30
CA ASN A 136 2.51 -2.24 27.22
C ASN A 136 3.12 -2.98 28.41
N VAL A 137 4.17 -3.79 28.17
CA VAL A 137 4.93 -4.47 29.22
C VAL A 137 5.54 -3.48 30.22
N LEU A 138 6.12 -2.38 29.74
CA LEU A 138 6.66 -1.34 30.63
C LEU A 138 5.59 -0.78 31.58
N ARG A 139 4.40 -0.45 31.05
CA ARG A 139 3.29 0.06 31.87
C ARG A 139 2.89 -0.95 32.95
N ASP A 140 2.73 -2.22 32.56
CA ASP A 140 2.32 -3.29 33.45
C ASP A 140 3.35 -3.57 34.57
N VAL A 141 4.65 -3.50 34.25
CA VAL A 141 5.74 -3.63 35.23
C VAL A 141 5.67 -2.52 36.28
N LEU A 142 5.52 -1.27 35.84
CA LEU A 142 5.45 -0.11 36.75
C LEU A 142 4.19 -0.15 37.62
N ASP A 143 3.06 -0.58 37.06
CA ASP A 143 1.81 -0.72 37.81
C ASP A 143 1.86 -1.88 38.80
N ALA A 144 2.48 -3.00 38.44
CA ALA A 144 2.74 -4.10 39.36
C ALA A 144 3.59 -3.61 40.54
N TYR A 145 4.67 -2.88 40.29
CA TYR A 145 5.54 -2.34 41.32
C TYR A 145 4.79 -1.39 42.28
N ARG A 146 4.02 -0.43 41.75
CA ARG A 146 3.18 0.47 42.57
C ARG A 146 2.15 -0.30 43.41
N ARG A 147 1.50 -1.31 42.82
CA ARG A 147 0.48 -2.11 43.52
C ARG A 147 1.07 -2.97 44.63
N VAL A 148 2.27 -3.53 44.45
CA VAL A 148 2.97 -4.25 45.52
C VAL A 148 3.23 -3.32 46.70
N ILE A 149 3.74 -2.11 46.44
CA ILE A 149 3.99 -1.12 47.50
C ILE A 149 2.68 -0.76 48.21
N ALA A 150 1.62 -0.43 47.47
CA ALA A 150 0.33 -0.07 48.05
C ALA A 150 -0.26 -1.19 48.93
N GLN A 151 -0.21 -2.44 48.47
CA GLN A 151 -0.71 -3.60 49.24
C GLN A 151 0.14 -3.87 50.48
N ALA A 152 1.46 -3.75 50.38
CA ALA A 152 2.36 -3.90 51.51
C ALA A 152 2.13 -2.83 52.58
N THR A 153 1.91 -1.57 52.17
CA THR A 153 1.58 -0.47 53.08
C THR A 153 0.23 -0.70 53.76
N ALA A 154 -0.81 -1.05 53.00
CA ALA A 154 -2.14 -1.32 53.56
C ALA A 154 -2.12 -2.46 54.59
N ALA A 155 -1.40 -3.54 54.30
CA ALA A 155 -1.24 -4.67 55.22
C ALA A 155 -0.52 -4.28 56.53
N SER A 156 0.51 -3.42 56.44
CA SER A 156 1.21 -2.94 57.64
C SER A 156 0.34 -2.08 58.57
N VAL A 157 -0.72 -1.45 58.04
CA VAL A 157 -1.69 -0.67 58.82
C VAL A 157 -2.79 -1.57 59.41
N ALA A 158 -3.25 -2.58 58.66
CA ALA A 158 -4.35 -3.45 59.06
C ALA A 158 -3.99 -4.50 60.13
N GLY A 159 -2.70 -4.74 60.41
CA GLY A 159 -2.23 -5.54 61.56
C GLY A 159 -2.38 -7.07 61.47
N GLY A 160 -2.80 -7.64 60.33
CA GLY A 160 -3.06 -9.09 60.20
C GLY A 160 -1.95 -9.93 59.53
N ILE A 161 -1.05 -9.29 58.76
CA ILE A 161 0.14 -9.93 58.16
C ILE A 161 1.28 -8.92 58.16
N THR A 162 2.52 -9.40 58.16
CA THR A 162 3.68 -8.51 58.09
C THR A 162 3.78 -7.86 56.71
N ARG A 163 4.41 -6.67 56.63
CA ARG A 163 4.71 -6.01 55.35
C ARG A 163 5.48 -6.92 54.40
N ARG A 164 6.40 -7.71 54.94
CA ARG A 164 7.21 -8.68 54.20
C ARG A 164 6.35 -9.74 53.55
N GLU A 165 5.45 -10.36 54.31
CA GLU A 165 4.49 -11.34 53.80
C GLU A 165 3.56 -10.72 52.76
N ALA A 166 3.03 -9.53 53.03
CA ALA A 166 2.17 -8.81 52.11
C ALA A 166 2.86 -8.48 50.78
N SER A 167 4.10 -8.00 50.83
CA SER A 167 4.93 -7.69 49.65
C SER A 167 5.23 -8.95 48.86
N GLN A 168 5.62 -10.04 49.55
CA GLN A 168 5.92 -11.32 48.91
C GLN A 168 4.68 -11.93 48.26
N MET A 169 3.51 -11.89 48.93
CA MET A 169 2.25 -12.38 48.39
C MET A 169 1.79 -11.54 47.19
N ALA A 170 1.87 -10.21 47.29
CA ALA A 170 1.52 -9.31 46.20
C ALA A 170 2.43 -9.56 44.99
N TRP A 171 3.74 -9.61 45.21
CA TRP A 171 4.72 -9.82 44.17
C TRP A 171 4.57 -11.18 43.48
N ALA A 172 4.40 -12.26 44.27
CA ALA A 172 4.19 -13.61 43.72
C ALA A 172 2.93 -13.70 42.83
N ARG A 173 1.87 -12.93 43.13
CA ARG A 173 0.68 -12.85 42.27
C ARG A 173 0.98 -12.18 40.92
N PHE A 174 1.86 -11.18 40.88
CA PHE A 174 2.26 -10.53 39.63
C PHE A 174 3.20 -11.42 38.79
N VAL A 175 4.15 -12.09 39.45
CA VAL A 175 5.03 -13.08 38.80
C VAL A 175 4.22 -14.20 38.16
N ASP A 176 3.22 -14.74 38.87
CA ASP A 176 2.29 -15.75 38.34
C ASP A 176 1.51 -15.30 37.12
N ARG A 177 1.12 -14.03 37.11
CA ARG A 177 0.42 -13.42 35.98
C ARG A 177 1.34 -13.21 34.78
N GLY A 178 2.67 -13.30 34.95
CA GLY A 178 3.66 -12.98 33.94
C GLY A 178 3.94 -11.48 33.90
N LEU A 179 5.05 -11.07 34.53
CA LEU A 179 5.46 -9.66 34.66
C LEU A 179 5.63 -8.97 33.30
N THR A 180 6.07 -9.72 32.29
CA THR A 180 6.26 -9.28 30.91
C THR A 180 5.17 -9.81 29.99
N SER A 181 3.97 -10.02 30.53
CA SER A 181 2.84 -10.50 29.74
C SER A 181 1.94 -9.35 29.31
N PHE A 182 1.37 -9.50 28.13
CA PHE A 182 0.31 -8.64 27.61
C PHE A 182 -0.89 -9.50 27.19
N ARG A 183 -2.02 -8.85 26.89
CA ARG A 183 -3.17 -9.53 26.29
C ARG A 183 -3.24 -9.22 24.80
N ASP A 184 -3.43 -10.25 23.98
CA ASP A 184 -3.76 -10.05 22.58
C ASP A 184 -5.22 -9.61 22.41
N VAL A 185 -5.60 -9.28 21.17
CA VAL A 185 -6.96 -8.87 20.81
C VAL A 185 -8.02 -9.93 21.13
N SER A 186 -7.64 -11.22 21.17
CA SER A 186 -8.50 -12.34 21.54
C SER A 186 -8.57 -12.55 23.07
N GLY A 187 -8.01 -11.64 23.86
CA GLY A 187 -7.97 -11.72 25.32
C GLY A 187 -6.99 -12.77 25.87
N ARG A 188 -6.26 -13.48 24.99
CA ARG A 188 -5.25 -14.47 25.40
C ARG A 188 -4.05 -13.75 25.99
N ARG A 189 -3.50 -14.34 27.05
CA ARG A 189 -2.33 -13.79 27.72
C ARG A 189 -1.06 -14.35 27.09
N TRP A 190 -0.19 -13.46 26.63
CA TRP A 190 1.09 -13.78 26.04
C TRP A 190 2.22 -13.25 26.88
N ARG A 191 3.27 -14.06 27.09
CA ARG A 191 4.56 -13.54 27.54
C ARG A 191 5.32 -12.98 26.34
N LEU A 192 6.05 -11.89 26.52
CA LEU A 192 6.78 -11.24 25.43
C LEU A 192 7.71 -12.23 24.71
N THR A 193 8.54 -13.00 25.43
CA THR A 193 9.44 -13.98 24.80
C THR A 193 8.67 -15.07 24.03
N SER A 194 7.57 -15.57 24.59
CA SER A 194 6.75 -16.60 23.93
C SER A 194 6.04 -16.07 22.69
N TYR A 195 5.64 -14.80 22.71
CA TYR A 195 5.04 -14.13 21.56
C TYR A 195 6.08 -13.91 20.46
N VAL A 196 7.23 -13.34 20.82
CA VAL A 196 8.33 -13.10 19.89
C VAL A 196 8.77 -14.40 19.22
N GLU A 197 8.93 -15.48 19.99
CA GLU A 197 9.24 -16.80 19.42
C GLU A 197 8.16 -17.27 18.44
N MET A 198 6.89 -17.20 18.82
CA MET A 198 5.78 -17.62 17.95
C MET A 198 5.72 -16.80 16.66
N ALA A 199 5.82 -15.47 16.78
CA ALA A 199 5.73 -14.54 15.65
C ALA A 199 6.92 -14.74 14.71
N LEU A 200 8.14 -14.80 15.25
CA LEU A 200 9.36 -15.07 14.48
C LEU A 200 9.28 -16.39 13.73
N ARG A 201 8.96 -17.50 14.42
CA ARG A 201 8.85 -18.82 13.77
C ARG A 201 7.85 -18.80 12.63
N THR A 202 6.73 -18.11 12.83
CA THR A 202 5.68 -18.01 11.81
C THR A 202 6.16 -17.22 10.60
N VAL A 203 6.79 -16.08 10.84
CA VAL A 203 7.25 -15.16 9.80
C VAL A 203 8.45 -15.74 9.04
N THR A 204 9.42 -16.37 9.72
CA THR A 204 10.57 -17.02 9.07
C THR A 204 10.15 -18.27 8.30
N ALA A 205 9.24 -19.09 8.82
CA ALA A 205 8.70 -20.22 8.06
C ALA A 205 7.96 -19.76 6.79
N ARG A 206 7.19 -18.67 6.88
CA ARG A 206 6.54 -18.07 5.70
C ARG A 206 7.54 -17.54 4.69
N ALA A 207 8.58 -16.83 5.13
CA ALA A 207 9.63 -16.33 4.25
C ALA A 207 10.38 -17.47 3.55
N ALA A 208 10.67 -18.56 4.25
CA ALA A 208 11.31 -19.73 3.65
C ALA A 208 10.41 -20.43 2.63
N VAL A 209 9.13 -20.61 2.95
CA VAL A 209 8.15 -21.15 1.99
C VAL A 209 8.03 -20.24 0.77
N GLN A 210 8.00 -18.93 0.97
CA GLN A 210 7.91 -17.96 -0.12
C GLN A 210 9.11 -18.04 -1.06
N GLY A 211 10.34 -18.02 -0.54
CA GLY A 211 11.54 -18.15 -1.36
C GLY A 211 11.59 -19.47 -2.11
N GLN A 212 11.08 -20.54 -1.49
CA GLN A 212 10.95 -21.83 -2.13
C GLN A 212 9.94 -21.80 -3.29
N THR A 213 8.72 -21.30 -3.08
CA THR A 213 7.69 -21.24 -4.10
C THR A 213 8.05 -20.29 -5.24
N ASP A 214 8.68 -19.15 -4.94
CA ASP A 214 9.13 -18.18 -5.97
C ASP A 214 10.20 -18.80 -6.90
N ARG A 215 11.11 -19.64 -6.36
CA ARG A 215 12.09 -20.37 -7.19
C ARG A 215 11.42 -21.48 -7.99
N GLN A 216 10.44 -22.18 -7.43
CA GLN A 216 9.70 -23.25 -8.12
C GLN A 216 8.86 -22.71 -9.29
N GLN A 217 8.13 -21.62 -9.09
CA GLN A 217 7.33 -20.99 -10.15
C GLN A 217 8.19 -20.49 -11.31
N ARG A 218 9.37 -19.90 -11.03
CA ARG A 218 10.33 -19.50 -12.09
C ARG A 218 10.80 -20.67 -12.96
N LEU A 219 10.77 -21.88 -12.42
CA LEU A 219 11.16 -23.11 -13.10
C LEU A 219 9.96 -23.87 -13.68
N GLY A 220 8.75 -23.26 -13.67
CA GLY A 220 7.52 -23.90 -14.15
C GLY A 220 7.01 -25.04 -13.27
N LEU A 221 7.44 -25.11 -12.01
CA LEU A 221 7.01 -26.14 -11.05
C LEU A 221 5.88 -25.60 -10.17
N ASP A 222 4.63 -25.89 -10.53
CA ASP A 222 3.44 -25.34 -9.85
C ASP A 222 2.85 -26.22 -8.76
N LEU A 223 3.34 -27.46 -8.61
CA LEU A 223 2.82 -28.44 -7.67
C LEU A 223 3.82 -28.68 -6.54
N VAL A 224 3.28 -28.73 -5.32
CA VAL A 224 4.03 -29.02 -4.10
C VAL A 224 3.33 -30.10 -3.30
N ILE A 225 4.10 -30.86 -2.52
CA ILE A 225 3.58 -31.84 -1.57
C ILE A 225 3.94 -31.41 -0.15
N VAL A 226 2.98 -31.57 0.76
CA VAL A 226 3.13 -31.23 2.18
C VAL A 226 3.93 -32.32 2.91
N SER A 227 4.92 -31.91 3.71
CA SER A 227 5.71 -32.83 4.54
C SER A 227 4.83 -33.61 5.54
N ASN A 228 5.18 -34.85 5.88
CA ASN A 228 4.60 -35.54 7.03
C ASN A 228 5.40 -35.18 8.30
N VAL A 229 4.71 -34.72 9.35
CA VAL A 229 5.28 -34.32 10.64
C VAL A 229 4.56 -35.02 11.78
N ALA A 230 5.28 -35.88 12.51
CA ALA A 230 4.74 -36.59 13.66
C ALA A 230 4.08 -35.65 14.70
N GLY A 231 2.84 -35.95 15.07
CA GLY A 231 2.06 -35.16 16.01
C GLY A 231 1.55 -33.87 15.40
N GLU A 232 0.98 -33.98 14.20
CA GLU A 232 0.29 -32.92 13.49
C GLU A 232 -0.94 -32.43 14.26
N CYS A 233 -1.28 -31.16 14.11
CA CYS A 233 -2.50 -30.62 14.68
C CYS A 233 -3.70 -30.88 13.76
N GLU A 234 -4.89 -30.81 14.33
CA GLU A 234 -6.16 -30.97 13.62
C GLU A 234 -6.30 -30.04 12.39
N ARG A 235 -5.73 -28.82 12.45
CA ARG A 235 -5.79 -27.83 11.35
C ARG A 235 -4.91 -28.20 10.16
N CYS A 236 -3.81 -28.93 10.38
CA CYS A 236 -2.88 -29.30 9.30
C CYS A 236 -3.16 -30.68 8.72
N ARG A 237 -3.78 -31.57 9.50
CA ARG A 237 -4.08 -32.94 9.10
C ARG A 237 -4.76 -33.09 7.73
N PRO A 238 -5.70 -32.22 7.30
CA PRO A 238 -6.33 -32.34 5.97
C PRO A 238 -5.36 -32.18 4.80
N TYR A 239 -4.23 -31.50 5.00
CA TYR A 239 -3.27 -31.17 3.94
C TYR A 239 -2.00 -32.02 3.99
N GLU A 240 -1.74 -32.69 5.12
CA GLU A 240 -0.55 -33.51 5.32
C GLU A 240 -0.46 -34.63 4.28
N GLY A 241 0.73 -34.78 3.69
CA GLY A 241 1.00 -35.73 2.61
C GLY A 241 0.29 -35.45 1.28
N GLY A 242 -0.59 -34.44 1.24
CA GLY A 242 -1.36 -34.05 0.06
C GLY A 242 -0.59 -33.16 -0.90
N ILE A 243 -1.07 -33.12 -2.15
CA ILE A 243 -0.56 -32.26 -3.21
C ILE A 243 -1.33 -30.93 -3.16
N LEU A 244 -0.60 -29.82 -3.16
CA LEU A 244 -1.13 -28.47 -3.26
C LEU A 244 -0.57 -27.77 -4.50
N ARG A 245 -1.30 -26.79 -5.00
CA ARG A 245 -0.87 -25.92 -6.12
C ARG A 245 -0.42 -24.56 -5.61
N ILE A 246 0.68 -24.02 -6.14
CA ILE A 246 1.23 -22.71 -5.74
C ILE A 246 0.35 -21.55 -6.26
N GLY A 247 0.02 -21.58 -7.56
CA GLY A 247 -0.74 -20.53 -8.25
C GLY A 247 -2.23 -20.83 -8.46
N PRO A 248 -2.96 -19.95 -9.17
CA PRO A 248 -4.32 -20.24 -9.61
C PRO A 248 -4.35 -21.42 -10.57
N GLY A 249 -5.44 -22.19 -10.57
CA GLY A 249 -5.61 -23.34 -11.45
C GLY A 249 -6.58 -24.38 -10.87
N PRO A 250 -6.86 -25.45 -11.63
CA PRO A 250 -7.79 -26.48 -11.22
C PRO A 250 -7.29 -27.23 -9.97
N THR A 251 -8.23 -27.53 -9.08
CA THR A 251 -8.08 -28.37 -7.87
C THR A 251 -9.09 -29.52 -7.93
N GLY A 252 -8.87 -30.57 -7.15
CA GLY A 252 -9.61 -31.83 -7.23
C GLY A 252 -8.84 -32.87 -8.04
N ASP A 253 -9.55 -33.83 -8.62
CA ASP A 253 -8.96 -34.84 -9.51
C ASP A 253 -8.64 -34.21 -10.86
N VAL A 254 -7.35 -34.18 -11.21
CA VAL A 254 -6.84 -33.55 -12.43
C VAL A 254 -5.86 -34.49 -13.11
N THR A 255 -6.02 -34.66 -14.43
CA THR A 255 -5.05 -35.35 -15.28
C THR A 255 -3.97 -34.37 -15.71
N VAL A 256 -2.71 -34.68 -15.39
CA VAL A 256 -1.54 -33.87 -15.75
C VAL A 256 -0.51 -34.73 -16.46
N PRO A 257 0.33 -34.16 -17.35
CA PRO A 257 1.39 -34.94 -18.00
C PRO A 257 2.43 -35.42 -16.98
N HIS A 258 2.86 -36.66 -17.11
CA HIS A 258 3.97 -37.24 -16.36
C HIS A 258 5.24 -36.43 -16.63
N GLN A 259 5.96 -36.03 -15.58
CA GLN A 259 7.12 -35.12 -15.71
C GLN A 259 8.21 -35.64 -16.67
N ILE A 260 8.42 -36.97 -16.70
CA ILE A 260 9.40 -37.65 -17.57
C ILE A 260 8.81 -38.14 -18.90
N THR A 261 7.70 -38.89 -18.88
CA THR A 261 7.20 -39.59 -20.07
C THR A 261 6.19 -38.78 -20.88
N GLY A 262 5.63 -37.69 -20.32
CA GLY A 262 4.55 -36.92 -20.93
C GLY A 262 3.18 -37.60 -20.93
N GLU A 263 3.12 -38.89 -20.56
CA GLU A 263 1.87 -39.66 -20.49
C GLU A 263 0.92 -39.06 -19.42
N PRO A 264 -0.40 -39.13 -19.64
CA PRO A 264 -1.36 -38.61 -18.67
C PRO A 264 -1.29 -39.37 -17.34
N VAL A 265 -1.24 -38.65 -16.23
CA VAL A 265 -1.28 -39.18 -14.86
C VAL A 265 -2.35 -38.44 -14.08
N ASP A 266 -3.25 -39.19 -13.45
CA ASP A 266 -4.27 -38.64 -12.58
C ASP A 266 -3.70 -38.36 -11.19
N ILE A 267 -3.91 -37.14 -10.71
CA ILE A 267 -3.51 -36.70 -9.37
C ILE A 267 -4.65 -35.95 -8.69
N GLU A 268 -4.73 -36.08 -7.36
CA GLU A 268 -5.66 -35.29 -6.54
C GLU A 268 -4.93 -34.04 -6.00
N ILE A 269 -5.32 -32.86 -6.48
CA ILE A 269 -4.84 -31.58 -5.97
C ILE A 269 -5.80 -31.09 -4.89
N ARG A 270 -5.43 -31.22 -3.62
CA ARG A 270 -6.35 -30.95 -2.49
C ARG A 270 -6.81 -29.49 -2.39
N ALA A 271 -5.90 -28.55 -2.64
CA ALA A 271 -6.17 -27.12 -2.58
C ALA A 271 -5.02 -26.32 -3.21
N THR A 272 -5.23 -25.04 -3.44
CA THR A 272 -4.11 -24.10 -3.58
C THR A 272 -3.45 -23.87 -2.22
N VAL A 273 -2.15 -23.52 -2.22
CA VAL A 273 -1.41 -23.18 -0.99
C VAL A 273 -2.09 -22.03 -0.25
N GLU A 274 -2.62 -21.05 -0.99
CA GLU A 274 -3.33 -19.92 -0.42
C GLU A 274 -4.67 -20.33 0.21
N ALA A 275 -5.46 -21.16 -0.47
CA ALA A 275 -6.73 -21.66 0.07
C ALA A 275 -6.49 -22.53 1.33
N ALA A 276 -5.47 -23.39 1.32
CA ALA A 276 -5.08 -24.17 2.50
C ALA A 276 -4.72 -23.25 3.68
N ARG A 277 -3.95 -22.19 3.43
CA ARG A 277 -3.57 -21.19 4.46
C ARG A 277 -4.80 -20.48 5.04
N ARG A 278 -5.75 -20.05 4.20
CA ARG A 278 -7.01 -19.44 4.66
C ARG A 278 -7.81 -20.38 5.57
N ASN A 279 -7.76 -21.69 5.29
CA ASN A 279 -8.39 -22.73 6.11
C ASN A 279 -7.56 -23.19 7.33
N GLY A 280 -6.41 -22.57 7.60
CA GLY A 280 -5.63 -22.80 8.81
C GLY A 280 -4.38 -23.69 8.65
N PHE A 281 -4.03 -24.10 7.43
CA PHE A 281 -2.70 -24.65 7.14
C PHE A 281 -1.62 -23.60 7.41
N GLN A 282 -0.42 -24.03 7.83
CA GLN A 282 0.69 -23.13 8.22
C GLN A 282 0.28 -22.06 9.27
N HIS A 283 -0.58 -22.45 10.21
CA HIS A 283 -0.89 -21.65 11.39
C HIS A 283 0.36 -21.37 12.26
N PRO A 284 0.29 -20.45 13.24
CA PRO A 284 1.41 -20.21 14.13
C PRO A 284 1.93 -21.47 14.84
N ASN A 285 3.24 -21.65 14.87
CA ASN A 285 3.94 -22.86 15.34
C ASN A 285 3.75 -24.14 14.49
N CYS A 286 3.19 -24.04 13.28
CA CYS A 286 3.20 -25.15 12.34
C CYS A 286 4.64 -25.55 11.97
N ARG A 287 4.89 -26.86 11.79
CA ARG A 287 6.19 -27.43 11.41
C ARG A 287 6.22 -27.97 9.97
N HIS A 288 5.11 -27.86 9.24
CA HIS A 288 5.01 -28.40 7.89
C HIS A 288 5.82 -27.56 6.90
N SER A 289 6.63 -28.23 6.09
CA SER A 289 7.30 -27.66 4.93
C SER A 289 6.59 -28.11 3.64
N LEU A 290 6.82 -27.37 2.57
CA LEU A 290 6.40 -27.74 1.22
C LEU A 290 7.63 -28.27 0.48
N ARG A 291 7.47 -29.20 -0.45
CA ARG A 291 8.53 -29.62 -1.39
C ARG A 291 7.94 -29.75 -2.77
N ALA A 292 8.73 -29.61 -3.83
CA ALA A 292 8.23 -29.79 -5.19
C ALA A 292 7.58 -31.17 -5.35
N TYR A 293 6.46 -31.21 -6.04
CA TYR A 293 5.79 -32.43 -6.48
C TYR A 293 5.92 -32.54 -7.99
N LEU A 294 6.61 -33.57 -8.45
CA LEU A 294 6.77 -33.92 -9.86
C LEU A 294 5.78 -35.05 -10.21
N PRO A 295 4.78 -34.80 -11.08
CA PRO A 295 3.79 -35.81 -11.47
C PRO A 295 4.43 -37.09 -12.00
N GLY A 296 3.96 -38.24 -11.51
CA GLY A 296 4.47 -39.57 -11.85
C GLY A 296 5.85 -39.95 -11.28
N VAL A 297 6.63 -38.98 -10.81
CA VAL A 297 7.98 -39.21 -10.23
C VAL A 297 7.95 -39.20 -8.70
N THR A 298 7.20 -38.28 -8.10
CA THR A 298 7.19 -38.07 -6.66
C THR A 298 6.29 -39.08 -5.98
N LYS A 299 6.88 -39.95 -5.14
CA LYS A 299 6.11 -40.86 -4.30
C LYS A 299 5.47 -40.11 -3.14
N LEU A 300 4.15 -40.29 -2.99
CA LEU A 300 3.40 -39.80 -1.84
C LEU A 300 3.79 -40.62 -0.60
N PRO A 301 3.91 -39.99 0.58
CA PRO A 301 4.05 -40.74 1.82
C PRO A 301 2.77 -41.58 2.09
N PRO A 302 2.87 -42.71 2.81
CA PRO A 302 1.69 -43.47 3.20
C PRO A 302 0.71 -42.63 4.06
N GLN A 303 -0.60 -42.80 3.83
CA GLN A 303 -1.74 -42.12 4.50
C GLN A 303 -1.88 -42.51 5.99
N PRO A 304 -2.55 -41.69 6.85
CA PRO A 304 -1.93 -40.81 7.84
C PRO A 304 -1.48 -41.50 9.16
N THR A 305 -0.41 -40.96 9.77
CA THR A 305 0.17 -41.33 11.07
C THR A 305 -0.43 -40.54 12.23
N ALA A 306 -1.76 -40.37 12.25
CA ALA A 306 -2.41 -39.59 13.30
C ALA A 306 -2.15 -40.22 14.68
N ASP A 307 -1.61 -39.42 15.61
CA ASP A 307 -1.27 -39.83 16.98
C ASP A 307 -1.96 -38.91 18.01
N PRO A 308 -3.29 -39.05 18.23
CA PRO A 308 -4.03 -38.22 19.17
C PRO A 308 -3.58 -38.42 20.63
N GLU A 309 -3.26 -39.66 21.00
CA GLU A 309 -2.81 -39.99 22.36
C GLU A 309 -1.45 -39.36 22.68
N GLY A 310 -0.49 -39.45 21.75
CA GLY A 310 0.79 -38.77 21.91
C GLY A 310 0.65 -37.25 21.87
N ASP A 311 -0.35 -36.68 21.18
CA ASP A 311 -0.61 -35.24 21.25
C ASP A 311 -1.08 -34.83 22.64
N LEU A 312 -2.04 -35.54 23.24
CA LEU A 312 -2.48 -35.31 24.62
C LEU A 312 -1.31 -35.48 25.61
N ALA A 313 -0.48 -36.51 25.43
CA ALA A 313 0.70 -36.74 26.27
C ALA A 313 1.74 -35.60 26.14
N ARG A 314 1.96 -35.07 24.93
CA ARG A 314 2.79 -33.87 24.69
C ARG A 314 2.19 -32.63 25.34
N GLN A 315 0.88 -32.41 25.22
CA GLN A 315 0.19 -31.29 25.85
C GLN A 315 0.33 -31.34 27.39
N ARG A 316 0.22 -32.53 27.98
CA ARG A 316 0.46 -32.75 29.42
C ARG A 316 1.91 -32.46 29.79
N GLN A 317 2.88 -32.93 29.01
CA GLN A 317 4.30 -32.59 29.21
C GLN A 317 4.49 -31.06 29.19
N ARG A 318 3.90 -30.34 28.23
CA ARG A 318 3.96 -28.87 28.17
C ARG A 318 3.34 -28.19 29.38
N ALA A 319 2.27 -28.74 29.94
CA ALA A 319 1.66 -28.24 31.17
C ALA A 319 2.60 -28.38 32.37
N ILE A 320 3.32 -29.51 32.47
CA ILE A 320 4.34 -29.72 33.51
C ILE A 320 5.50 -28.75 33.32
N GLU A 321 6.03 -28.60 32.09
CA GLU A 321 7.09 -27.63 31.76
C GLU A 321 6.70 -26.21 32.17
N ARG A 322 5.47 -25.76 31.86
CA ARG A 322 4.94 -24.44 32.27
C ARG A 322 4.94 -24.26 33.79
N ASN A 323 4.55 -25.29 34.53
CA ASN A 323 4.57 -25.23 35.99
C ASN A 323 5.99 -25.17 36.54
N ILE A 324 6.94 -25.93 35.99
CA ILE A 324 8.35 -25.83 36.39
C ILE A 324 8.87 -24.40 36.19
N ARG A 325 8.61 -23.80 35.02
CA ARG A 325 9.00 -22.40 34.72
C ARG A 325 8.38 -21.41 35.71
N ARG A 326 7.06 -21.52 35.95
CA ARG A 326 6.34 -20.68 36.92
C ARG A 326 6.99 -20.72 38.30
N TRP A 327 7.38 -21.89 38.79
CA TRP A 327 7.99 -22.01 40.12
C TRP A 327 9.45 -21.57 40.16
N LYS A 328 10.22 -21.73 39.07
CA LYS A 328 11.56 -21.13 38.97
C LYS A 328 11.51 -19.60 38.95
N GLU A 329 10.53 -19.01 38.28
CA GLU A 329 10.31 -17.57 38.32
C GLU A 329 9.95 -17.09 39.71
N ARG A 330 9.12 -17.82 40.45
CA ARG A 330 8.87 -17.54 41.87
C ARG A 330 10.12 -17.67 42.74
N GLU A 331 11.02 -18.59 42.41
CA GLU A 331 12.30 -18.74 43.11
C GLU A 331 13.22 -17.55 42.84
N GLN A 332 13.33 -17.09 41.58
CA GLN A 332 14.10 -15.90 41.21
C GLN A 332 13.49 -14.62 41.79
N ALA A 333 12.17 -14.54 41.81
CA ALA A 333 11.40 -13.39 42.26
C ALA A 333 11.12 -13.39 43.78
N ALA A 334 11.74 -14.29 44.55
CA ALA A 334 11.53 -14.35 45.98
C ALA A 334 12.19 -13.14 46.67
N LEU A 335 11.40 -12.40 47.45
CA LEU A 335 11.86 -11.30 48.31
C LEU A 335 12.44 -11.81 49.64
N THR A 336 12.10 -13.04 50.03
CA THR A 336 12.48 -13.63 51.33
C THR A 336 13.13 -15.01 51.15
N PRO A 337 14.08 -15.40 52.03
CA PRO A 337 14.67 -16.74 52.02
C PRO A 337 13.64 -17.88 52.11
N GLU A 338 12.59 -17.69 52.91
CA GLU A 338 11.53 -18.69 53.14
C GLU A 338 10.73 -18.93 51.86
N ALA A 339 10.31 -17.86 51.18
CA ALA A 339 9.63 -17.96 49.89
C ALA A 339 10.51 -18.61 48.81
N LYS A 340 11.82 -18.31 48.81
CA LYS A 340 12.79 -18.93 47.89
C LYS A 340 12.88 -20.44 48.12
N ALA A 341 13.00 -20.87 49.39
CA ALA A 341 13.02 -22.28 49.76
C ALA A 341 11.71 -23.00 49.37
N GLY A 342 10.56 -22.36 49.62
CA GLY A 342 9.25 -22.89 49.25
C GLY A 342 9.08 -23.04 47.73
N ALA A 343 9.51 -22.05 46.95
CA ALA A 343 9.50 -22.12 45.49
C ALA A 343 10.39 -23.25 44.96
N LYS A 344 11.62 -23.38 45.49
CA LYS A 344 12.56 -24.45 45.15
C LYS A 344 12.01 -25.85 45.44
N ALA A 345 11.30 -26.03 46.55
CA ALA A 345 10.63 -27.29 46.87
C ALA A 345 9.53 -27.64 45.85
N ARG A 346 8.78 -26.63 45.37
CA ARG A 346 7.78 -26.81 44.32
C ARG A 346 8.39 -27.10 42.95
N VAL A 347 9.52 -26.48 42.61
CA VAL A 347 10.29 -26.84 41.39
C VAL A 347 10.64 -28.32 41.40
N ARG A 348 11.20 -28.82 42.52
CA ARG A 348 11.51 -30.26 42.68
C ARG A 348 10.27 -31.15 42.54
N LYS A 349 9.14 -30.75 43.13
CA LYS A 349 7.86 -31.48 42.97
C LYS A 349 7.46 -31.63 41.51
N TRP A 350 7.47 -30.55 40.73
CA TRP A 350 7.10 -30.62 39.31
C TRP A 350 8.14 -31.32 38.44
N GLN A 351 9.42 -31.27 38.81
CA GLN A 351 10.45 -32.09 38.17
C GLN A 351 10.27 -33.59 38.45
N ASN A 352 9.74 -33.97 39.61
CA ASN A 352 9.31 -35.35 39.88
C ASN A 352 8.12 -35.74 38.98
N GLU A 353 7.10 -34.88 38.90
CA GLU A 353 5.94 -35.09 38.00
C GLU A 353 6.38 -35.28 36.54
N MET A 354 7.37 -34.52 36.07
CA MET A 354 7.96 -34.68 34.73
C MET A 354 8.58 -36.07 34.56
N ARG A 355 9.31 -36.57 35.57
CA ARG A 355 9.93 -37.90 35.52
C ARG A 355 8.88 -39.01 35.47
N GLU A 356 7.83 -38.91 36.29
CA GLU A 356 6.72 -39.88 36.27
C GLU A 356 5.96 -39.85 34.93
N HIS A 357 5.68 -38.66 34.39
CA HIS A 357 5.02 -38.51 33.09
C HIS A 357 5.82 -39.14 31.95
N LEU A 358 7.15 -38.96 31.93
CA LEU A 358 8.03 -39.57 30.92
C LEU A 358 8.17 -41.08 31.11
N LYS A 359 8.15 -41.57 32.35
CA LYS A 359 8.12 -43.01 32.64
C LYS A 359 6.84 -43.66 32.10
N ALA A 360 5.70 -42.97 32.23
CA ALA A 360 4.42 -43.42 31.69
C ALA A 360 4.32 -43.29 30.15
N ASN A 361 5.16 -42.46 29.52
CA ASN A 361 5.12 -42.18 28.08
C ASN A 361 6.53 -42.29 27.46
N PRO A 362 7.05 -43.52 27.21
CA PRO A 362 8.43 -43.74 26.78
C PRO A 362 8.82 -43.08 25.44
N ALA A 363 7.83 -42.77 24.58
CA ALA A 363 8.04 -42.06 23.32
C ALA A 363 8.40 -40.56 23.50
N LEU A 364 8.18 -40.00 24.69
CA LEU A 364 8.46 -38.59 24.97
C LEU A 364 9.89 -38.39 25.47
N LYS A 365 10.51 -37.27 25.05
CA LYS A 365 11.85 -36.87 25.48
C LYS A 365 11.78 -35.70 26.45
N ARG A 366 12.56 -35.77 27.54
CA ARG A 366 12.76 -34.60 28.42
C ARG A 366 13.61 -33.56 27.72
N LEU A 367 13.14 -32.32 27.73
CA LEU A 367 13.86 -31.17 27.16
C LEU A 367 14.09 -30.13 28.25
N SER A 368 15.16 -30.32 29.03
CA SER A 368 15.45 -29.52 30.24
C SER A 368 15.60 -28.03 29.98
N TYR A 369 15.94 -27.60 28.76
CA TYR A 369 15.99 -26.19 28.41
C TYR A 369 14.59 -25.53 28.45
N ARG A 370 13.52 -26.28 28.12
CA ARG A 370 12.13 -25.79 28.19
C ARG A 370 11.69 -25.53 29.62
N GLU A 371 12.40 -26.05 30.60
CA GLU A 371 12.12 -25.81 32.00
C GLU A 371 12.75 -24.50 32.51
N GLN A 372 13.54 -23.77 31.72
CA GLN A 372 14.21 -22.53 32.16
C GLN A 372 13.30 -21.29 32.09
N ILE A 373 13.66 -20.25 32.85
CA ILE A 373 12.88 -19.00 32.91
C ILE A 373 12.90 -18.31 31.55
N GLY A 374 11.71 -17.89 31.08
CA GLY A 374 11.54 -17.34 29.73
C GLY A 374 11.84 -18.35 28.61
N ALA A 375 11.97 -19.64 28.91
CA ALA A 375 12.21 -20.65 27.89
C ALA A 375 11.02 -20.85 26.96
N GLY A 376 11.37 -20.98 25.69
CA GLY A 376 10.47 -21.22 24.58
C GLY A 376 10.35 -22.69 24.19
N ASN A 377 9.86 -22.92 22.98
CA ASN A 377 9.98 -24.21 22.29
C ASN A 377 11.43 -24.50 21.85
N LEU A 378 12.22 -23.46 21.61
CA LEU A 378 13.60 -23.51 21.16
C LEU A 378 14.62 -23.63 22.31
N PRO A 379 15.68 -24.45 22.15
CA PRO A 379 16.81 -24.46 23.08
C PRO A 379 17.59 -23.15 23.00
N PRO A 380 18.23 -22.67 24.08
CA PRO A 380 19.13 -21.52 24.01
C PRO A 380 20.40 -21.85 23.21
N THR A 381 21.00 -20.85 22.58
CA THR A 381 22.26 -20.95 21.82
C THR A 381 23.48 -21.34 22.69
N ARG A 382 23.46 -21.00 23.98
CA ARG A 382 24.41 -21.47 25.00
C ARG A 382 23.67 -22.03 26.20
N ALA A 383 24.35 -22.82 27.04
CA ALA A 383 23.86 -23.17 28.38
C ALA A 383 23.80 -21.89 29.24
N SER A 384 22.82 -21.03 28.98
CA SER A 384 22.58 -19.81 29.71
C SER A 384 22.02 -20.20 31.08
N SER A 385 22.92 -20.44 32.03
CA SER A 385 22.61 -20.13 33.42
C SER A 385 22.07 -18.70 33.46
N PRO A 386 21.07 -18.39 34.31
CA PRO A 386 20.57 -17.02 34.44
C PRO A 386 21.77 -16.14 34.77
N ALA A 387 22.21 -15.35 33.77
CA ALA A 387 23.28 -14.39 33.97
C ALA A 387 22.70 -13.29 34.87
N PRO A 388 23.48 -12.73 35.82
CA PRO A 388 23.05 -11.55 36.56
C PRO A 388 22.55 -10.48 35.58
N ALA A 389 21.51 -9.73 35.96
CA ALA A 389 20.88 -8.72 35.11
C ALA A 389 21.90 -7.81 34.39
N GLU A 390 23.00 -7.47 35.05
CA GLU A 390 24.09 -6.66 34.51
C GLU A 390 24.84 -7.33 33.35
N ALA A 391 25.11 -8.63 33.44
CA ALA A 391 25.71 -9.40 32.36
C ALA A 391 24.74 -9.55 31.16
N ALA A 392 23.45 -9.76 31.42
CA ALA A 392 22.42 -9.77 30.39
C ALA A 392 22.32 -8.42 29.65
N LEU A 393 22.36 -7.31 30.39
CA LEU A 393 22.37 -5.96 29.86
C LEU A 393 23.60 -5.66 28.99
N ASN A 394 24.78 -6.13 29.39
CA ASN A 394 26.00 -5.96 28.61
C ASN A 394 25.92 -6.68 27.27
N VAL A 395 25.44 -7.94 27.27
CA VAL A 395 25.21 -8.70 26.03
C VAL A 395 24.21 -8.00 25.11
N LEU A 396 23.10 -7.51 25.66
CA LEU A 396 22.11 -6.73 24.89
C LEU A 396 22.72 -5.44 24.31
N ALA A 397 23.54 -4.75 25.09
CA ALA A 397 24.22 -3.52 24.66
C ALA A 397 25.25 -3.79 23.55
N ASP A 398 26.05 -4.85 23.67
CA ASP A 398 27.00 -5.28 22.64
C ASP A 398 26.29 -5.62 21.33
N LYS A 399 25.23 -6.42 21.41
CA LYS A 399 24.44 -6.82 20.24
C LYS A 399 23.73 -5.63 19.60
N ALA A 400 23.21 -4.69 20.40
CA ALA A 400 22.60 -3.47 19.89
C ALA A 400 23.64 -2.56 19.20
N ARG A 401 24.87 -2.45 19.72
CA ARG A 401 25.96 -1.71 19.07
C ARG A 401 26.36 -2.34 17.74
N GLN A 402 26.55 -3.66 17.71
CA GLN A 402 26.86 -4.40 16.48
C GLN A 402 25.76 -4.21 15.43
N ALA A 403 24.49 -4.31 15.85
CA ALA A 403 23.34 -4.07 14.98
C ALA A 403 23.33 -2.66 14.40
N GLN A 404 23.63 -1.64 15.22
CA GLN A 404 23.67 -0.25 14.77
C GLN A 404 24.81 -0.03 13.76
N ALA A 405 26.02 -0.53 14.05
CA ALA A 405 27.16 -0.42 13.15
C ALA A 405 26.89 -1.11 11.79
N GLU A 406 26.22 -2.27 11.80
CA GLU A 406 25.81 -2.97 10.57
C GLU A 406 24.80 -2.15 9.77
N GLN A 407 23.81 -1.54 10.43
CA GLN A 407 22.83 -0.67 9.75
C GLN A 407 23.49 0.56 9.13
N GLU A 408 24.42 1.21 9.85
CA GLU A 408 25.17 2.35 9.34
C GLU A 408 26.03 1.94 8.14
N ARG A 409 26.65 0.75 8.17
CA ARG A 409 27.40 0.22 7.02
C ARG A 409 26.50 -0.02 5.81
N LEU A 410 25.37 -0.69 5.98
CA LEU A 410 24.41 -0.98 4.91
C LEU A 410 23.80 0.32 4.33
N ALA A 411 23.48 1.30 5.18
CA ALA A 411 22.99 2.60 4.73
C ALA A 411 24.04 3.33 3.88
N LYS A 412 25.31 3.25 4.28
CA LYS A 412 26.43 3.82 3.52
C LYS A 412 26.61 3.11 2.18
N GLU A 413 26.63 1.77 2.16
CA GLU A 413 26.71 0.97 0.93
C GLU A 413 25.56 1.27 -0.02
N THR A 414 24.34 1.44 0.51
CA THR A 414 23.14 1.78 -0.29
C THR A 414 23.25 3.18 -0.89
N ALA A 415 23.64 4.17 -0.08
CA ALA A 415 23.84 5.54 -0.55
C ALA A 415 24.99 5.65 -1.58
N GLU A 416 26.05 4.86 -1.43
CA GLU A 416 27.13 4.76 -2.42
C GLU A 416 26.63 4.16 -3.73
N ARG A 417 25.79 3.11 -3.68
CA ARG A 417 25.17 2.52 -4.87
C ARG A 417 24.23 3.48 -5.57
N GLU A 418 23.35 4.16 -4.84
CA GLU A 418 22.43 5.16 -5.40
C GLU A 418 23.17 6.32 -6.06
N ARG A 419 24.29 6.77 -5.47
CA ARG A 419 25.16 7.78 -6.09
C ARG A 419 25.83 7.27 -7.37
N ALA A 420 26.27 6.01 -7.40
CA ALA A 420 26.86 5.41 -8.59
C ALA A 420 25.83 5.28 -9.72
N GLU A 421 24.62 4.81 -9.41
CA GLU A 421 23.50 4.71 -10.36
C GLU A 421 23.08 6.09 -10.88
N ALA A 422 23.04 7.12 -10.02
CA ALA A 422 22.76 8.49 -10.43
C ALA A 422 23.83 9.07 -11.36
N ALA A 423 25.11 8.84 -11.05
CA ALA A 423 26.22 9.28 -11.89
C ALA A 423 26.24 8.57 -13.26
N GLU A 424 25.84 7.30 -13.31
CA GLU A 424 25.70 6.57 -14.57
C GLU A 424 24.55 7.13 -15.43
N ARG A 425 23.40 7.45 -14.82
CA ARG A 425 22.28 8.11 -15.51
C ARG A 425 22.67 9.47 -16.06
N GLU A 426 23.41 10.27 -15.30
CA GLU A 426 23.89 11.59 -15.74
C GLU A 426 24.84 11.48 -16.94
N ARG A 427 25.76 10.50 -16.92
CA ARG A 427 26.65 10.22 -18.07
C ARG A 427 25.87 9.77 -19.31
N ALA A 428 24.86 8.92 -19.14
CA ALA A 428 24.01 8.47 -20.25
C ALA A 428 23.21 9.63 -20.84
N GLU A 429 22.68 10.53 -20.01
CA GLU A 429 21.98 11.73 -20.48
C GLU A 429 22.91 12.71 -21.19
N GLN A 430 24.13 12.91 -20.68
CA GLN A 430 25.13 13.75 -21.32
C GLN A 430 25.54 13.20 -22.70
N ALA A 431 25.77 11.89 -22.80
CA ALA A 431 26.06 11.23 -24.08
C ALA A 431 24.93 11.42 -25.09
N ARG A 432 23.67 11.32 -24.65
CA ARG A 432 22.50 11.57 -25.52
C ARG A 432 22.45 13.01 -26.02
N ARG A 433 22.68 13.99 -25.15
CA ARG A 433 22.73 15.42 -25.55
C ARG A 433 23.86 15.71 -26.53
N GLU A 434 25.02 15.09 -26.36
CA GLU A 434 26.14 15.22 -27.30
C GLU A 434 25.82 14.59 -28.66
N GLN A 435 25.10 13.48 -28.68
CA GLN A 435 24.62 12.85 -29.92
C GLN A 435 23.58 13.72 -30.64
N GLU A 436 22.54 14.19 -29.93
CA GLU A 436 21.53 15.10 -30.48
C GLU A 436 22.15 16.39 -31.06
N ALA A 437 23.19 16.93 -30.40
CA ALA A 437 23.91 18.11 -30.89
C ALA A 437 24.72 17.83 -32.17
N ARG A 438 25.31 16.62 -32.30
CA ARG A 438 26.04 16.21 -33.52
C ARG A 438 25.08 16.04 -34.70
N GLU A 439 23.98 15.34 -34.49
CA GLU A 439 22.96 15.13 -35.52
C GLU A 439 22.35 16.46 -35.99
N LYS A 440 22.09 17.39 -35.07
CA LYS A 440 21.63 18.74 -35.43
C LYS A 440 22.66 19.51 -36.27
N ALA A 441 23.94 19.46 -35.89
CA ALA A 441 25.01 20.14 -36.63
C ALA A 441 25.20 19.55 -38.04
N GLU A 442 24.99 18.24 -38.19
CA GLU A 442 25.02 17.57 -39.49
C GLU A 442 23.85 17.99 -40.38
N ARG A 443 22.61 17.99 -39.85
CA ARG A 443 21.42 18.49 -40.56
C ARG A 443 21.57 19.96 -41.00
N GLU A 444 22.14 20.82 -40.16
CA GLU A 444 22.40 22.22 -40.51
C GLU A 444 23.46 22.36 -41.61
N ARG A 445 24.45 21.46 -41.66
CA ARG A 445 25.47 21.45 -42.70
C ARG A 445 24.88 20.97 -44.03
N GLU A 446 24.10 19.90 -44.02
CA GLU A 446 23.43 19.37 -45.22
C GLU A 446 22.48 20.41 -45.83
N ALA A 447 21.70 21.11 -44.99
CA ALA A 447 20.83 22.19 -45.45
C ALA A 447 21.60 23.32 -46.15
N ARG A 448 22.77 23.72 -45.63
CA ARG A 448 23.62 24.74 -46.27
C ARG A 448 24.18 24.25 -47.60
N GLU A 449 24.62 22.99 -47.67
CA GLU A 449 25.12 22.39 -48.91
C GLU A 449 24.02 22.30 -49.98
N GLN A 450 22.78 22.01 -49.58
CA GLN A 450 21.62 21.98 -50.48
C GLN A 450 21.24 23.37 -50.98
N GLU A 451 21.20 24.37 -50.09
CA GLU A 451 20.89 25.76 -50.46
C GLU A 451 21.95 26.33 -51.44
N GLU A 452 23.21 25.94 -51.28
CA GLU A 452 24.30 26.34 -52.17
C GLU A 452 24.19 25.69 -53.56
N ARG A 453 23.74 24.42 -53.63
CA ARG A 453 23.42 23.72 -54.89
C ARG A 453 22.25 24.36 -55.63
N GLU A 454 21.15 24.63 -54.94
CA GLU A 454 19.97 25.28 -55.52
C GLU A 454 20.32 26.67 -56.09
N ARG A 455 21.22 27.39 -55.41
CA ARG A 455 21.73 28.68 -55.89
C ARG A 455 22.60 28.55 -57.14
N GLN A 456 23.39 27.49 -57.27
CA GLN A 456 24.15 27.20 -58.50
C GLN A 456 23.22 26.83 -59.65
N GLU A 457 22.22 25.98 -59.41
CA GLU A 457 21.24 25.59 -60.43
C GLU A 457 20.41 26.77 -60.96
N ARG A 458 19.99 27.69 -60.07
CA ARG A 458 19.33 28.93 -60.49
C ARG A 458 20.19 29.79 -61.42
N LYS A 459 21.48 29.92 -61.10
CA LYS A 459 22.42 30.66 -61.97
C LYS A 459 22.58 30.00 -63.33
N GLU A 460 22.69 28.67 -63.38
CA GLU A 460 22.76 27.95 -64.66
C GLU A 460 21.47 28.04 -65.47
N GLN A 461 20.30 28.05 -64.83
CA GLN A 461 19.01 28.22 -65.51
C GLN A 461 18.83 29.65 -66.03
N GLU A 462 19.24 30.67 -65.28
CA GLU A 462 19.25 32.07 -65.74
C GLU A 462 20.22 32.28 -66.92
N GLU A 463 21.38 31.63 -66.89
CA GLU A 463 22.37 31.69 -67.98
C GLU A 463 21.84 30.99 -69.26
N LYS A 464 21.17 29.83 -69.11
CA LYS A 464 20.51 29.14 -70.23
C LYS A 464 19.28 29.88 -70.78
N ALA A 465 18.54 30.60 -69.95
CA ALA A 465 17.40 31.41 -70.36
C ALA A 465 17.81 32.70 -71.12
N SER A 466 19.06 33.13 -70.99
CA SER A 466 19.60 34.30 -71.71
C SER A 466 20.02 34.02 -73.16
N LEU A 467 19.90 32.77 -73.63
CA LEU A 467 20.26 32.36 -74.99
C LEU A 467 19.03 31.88 -75.76
N THR A 468 18.27 32.80 -76.35
CA THR A 468 17.38 32.50 -77.50
C THR A 468 17.92 33.15 -78.78
N PRO A 469 18.14 32.37 -79.86
CA PRO A 469 18.58 32.89 -81.15
C PRO A 469 17.43 33.51 -81.95
N GLU A 470 17.67 34.68 -82.52
CA GLU A 470 16.91 35.20 -83.66
C GLU A 470 17.28 34.40 -84.93
N ASP A 471 16.30 34.29 -85.82
CA ASP A 471 16.36 33.87 -87.23
C ASP A 471 16.24 32.37 -87.57
N GLY A 472 15.04 32.03 -88.05
CA GLY A 472 14.63 30.71 -88.50
C GLY A 472 15.30 30.24 -89.79
N ARG A 473 15.88 29.04 -89.74
CA ARG A 473 16.09 28.08 -90.85
C ARG A 473 16.03 26.65 -90.32
N PRO A 474 15.62 25.66 -91.14
CA PRO A 474 15.28 24.32 -90.67
C PRO A 474 16.54 23.48 -90.46
N VAL A 475 16.61 22.75 -89.34
CA VAL A 475 17.70 21.79 -89.10
C VAL A 475 17.14 20.38 -89.09
N THR A 476 17.45 19.68 -90.17
CA THR A 476 17.37 18.24 -90.38
C THR A 476 18.22 17.46 -89.39
N TRP A 477 17.69 16.35 -88.87
CA TRP A 477 18.42 15.34 -88.10
C TRP A 477 19.61 14.76 -88.88
N PRO A 478 20.79 14.63 -88.24
CA PRO A 478 21.71 13.55 -88.58
C PRO A 478 21.82 12.54 -87.42
N LYS A 479 21.71 11.27 -87.80
CA LYS A 479 22.07 10.08 -87.02
C LYS A 479 23.46 10.23 -86.38
N LEU A 480 23.58 9.80 -85.13
CA LEU A 480 24.79 9.13 -84.62
C LEU A 480 24.37 8.10 -83.57
N TRP A 481 24.35 6.84 -83.98
CA TRP A 481 24.51 5.71 -83.08
C TRP A 481 25.98 5.66 -82.65
N HIS A 482 26.24 5.58 -81.35
CA HIS A 482 27.33 4.74 -80.86
C HIS A 482 26.92 4.04 -79.56
N THR A 483 27.03 2.72 -79.64
CA THR A 483 27.20 1.73 -78.59
C THR A 483 27.99 2.26 -77.39
N VAL A 484 27.40 2.16 -76.19
CA VAL A 484 28.16 2.07 -74.94
C VAL A 484 28.10 0.62 -74.49
N SER A 485 29.26 -0.02 -74.56
CA SER A 485 29.50 -1.40 -74.15
C SER A 485 29.53 -1.55 -72.63
N SER A 486 29.39 -2.79 -72.20
CA SER A 486 29.31 -3.36 -70.86
C SER A 486 30.49 -3.08 -69.89
N SER A 487 31.15 -1.92 -69.93
CA SER A 487 32.38 -1.65 -69.15
C SER A 487 32.45 -0.33 -68.38
N GLU A 488 31.48 0.59 -68.48
CA GLU A 488 31.52 1.86 -67.72
C GLU A 488 30.70 1.88 -66.42
N VAL A 489 29.94 0.82 -66.13
CA VAL A 489 29.37 0.57 -64.80
C VAL A 489 30.40 -0.04 -63.82
N ALA A 490 31.58 -0.43 -64.31
CA ALA A 490 32.58 -1.19 -63.55
C ALA A 490 33.75 -0.36 -62.94
N ALA A 491 33.69 0.99 -62.98
CA ALA A 491 34.77 1.86 -62.49
C ALA A 491 34.42 2.75 -61.27
N SER A 492 33.15 2.82 -60.85
CA SER A 492 32.77 3.50 -59.58
C SER A 492 32.87 2.57 -58.36
N VAL A 493 32.76 1.25 -58.56
CA VAL A 493 32.79 0.24 -57.48
C VAL A 493 34.21 -0.12 -57.01
N ARG A 494 35.27 0.43 -57.63
CA ARG A 494 36.67 0.06 -57.34
C ARG A 494 37.49 1.05 -56.53
N ARG A 495 36.92 2.13 -56.00
CA ARG A 495 37.69 3.13 -55.21
C ARG A 495 37.59 2.99 -53.68
N ASN A 496 36.69 2.19 -53.12
CA ASN A 496 36.61 1.95 -51.68
C ASN A 496 36.64 0.46 -51.32
N GLY A 497 37.61 -0.28 -51.87
CA GLY A 497 37.81 -1.70 -51.58
C GLY A 497 38.18 -1.99 -50.13
N LEU A 498 37.35 -2.83 -49.49
CA LEU A 498 37.58 -3.87 -48.46
C LEU A 498 38.86 -3.82 -47.60
N LEU A 499 38.70 -4.12 -46.31
CA LEU A 499 39.35 -5.30 -45.71
C LEU A 499 38.48 -5.96 -44.61
N VAL A 500 38.52 -7.29 -44.64
CA VAL A 500 37.87 -8.28 -43.78
C VAL A 500 38.65 -8.44 -42.47
N GLY A 501 37.97 -8.62 -41.33
CA GLY A 501 38.60 -9.21 -40.14
C GLY A 501 37.90 -8.98 -38.79
N ASP A 502 37.16 -10.01 -38.38
CA ASP A 502 36.85 -10.45 -37.01
C ASP A 502 35.88 -9.67 -36.08
N GLY A 503 35.11 -10.46 -35.32
CA GLY A 503 34.80 -10.14 -33.93
C GLY A 503 33.67 -9.15 -33.63
N SER A 504 32.44 -9.67 -33.57
CA SER A 504 31.32 -9.14 -32.76
C SER A 504 30.74 -7.75 -33.11
N THR A 505 29.47 -7.72 -33.50
CA THR A 505 28.40 -7.01 -32.76
C THR A 505 27.07 -7.23 -33.51
N ASN A 506 26.10 -7.79 -32.79
CA ASN A 506 24.71 -7.88 -33.21
C ASN A 506 24.12 -6.46 -33.31
N GLY A 507 23.57 -6.11 -34.48
CA GLY A 507 22.72 -4.94 -34.66
C GLY A 507 21.59 -5.30 -35.63
N ALA A 508 20.42 -5.66 -35.10
CA ALA A 508 19.22 -5.92 -35.88
C ALA A 508 18.59 -4.58 -36.31
N HIS A 509 18.50 -4.32 -37.61
CA HIS A 509 17.73 -3.22 -38.19
C HIS A 509 16.26 -3.67 -38.36
N TYR A 510 15.31 -2.98 -37.72
CA TYR A 510 13.88 -3.26 -37.79
C TYR A 510 13.18 -2.21 -38.69
N GLY A 511 12.69 -2.62 -39.86
CA GLY A 511 11.96 -1.77 -40.81
C GLY A 511 10.45 -2.02 -40.77
N ILE A 512 9.65 -0.96 -40.93
CA ILE A 512 8.18 -1.03 -41.13
C ILE A 512 7.92 -1.29 -42.61
N GLY A 513 7.22 -2.37 -42.97
CA GLY A 513 6.94 -2.74 -44.36
C GLY A 513 5.48 -2.54 -44.77
N LEU A 514 5.24 -1.94 -45.94
CA LEU A 514 3.91 -1.82 -46.57
C LEU A 514 3.74 -2.91 -47.65
N TYR A 515 2.68 -3.71 -47.59
CA TYR A 515 2.40 -4.77 -48.58
C TYR A 515 1.02 -4.57 -49.23
N LEU A 516 0.97 -4.62 -50.57
CA LEU A 516 -0.25 -4.54 -51.37
C LEU A 516 -0.55 -5.91 -51.97
N SER A 517 -1.78 -6.42 -51.83
CA SER A 517 -2.19 -7.72 -52.38
C SER A 517 -3.48 -7.58 -53.21
N THR A 518 -3.55 -8.31 -54.32
CA THR A 518 -4.75 -8.48 -55.15
C THR A 518 -5.56 -9.73 -54.77
N ASP A 519 -5.09 -10.53 -53.80
CA ASP A 519 -5.75 -11.74 -53.29
C ASP A 519 -5.71 -11.77 -51.75
N LYS A 520 -6.88 -11.55 -51.13
CA LYS A 520 -7.09 -11.51 -49.67
C LYS A 520 -6.80 -12.87 -49.00
N HIS A 521 -7.10 -13.99 -49.66
CA HIS A 521 -6.93 -15.33 -49.10
C HIS A 521 -5.48 -15.83 -49.18
N ALA A 522 -4.69 -15.31 -50.12
CA ALA A 522 -3.26 -15.59 -50.19
C ALA A 522 -2.47 -14.86 -49.08
N ALA A 523 -2.82 -13.60 -48.81
CA ALA A 523 -2.17 -12.78 -47.79
C ALA A 523 -2.47 -13.25 -46.35
N ASP A 524 -3.72 -13.60 -46.05
CA ASP A 524 -4.10 -14.09 -44.71
C ASP A 524 -3.40 -15.40 -44.33
N ARG A 525 -3.17 -16.30 -45.30
CA ARG A 525 -2.41 -17.53 -45.07
C ARG A 525 -0.92 -17.29 -44.83
N TYR A 526 -0.37 -16.23 -45.41
CA TYR A 526 1.04 -15.88 -45.24
C TYR A 526 1.32 -15.30 -43.84
N PHE A 527 0.45 -14.42 -43.33
CA PHE A 527 0.69 -13.72 -42.07
C PHE A 527 0.17 -14.46 -40.82
N ASN A 528 -0.89 -15.28 -40.91
CA ASN A 528 -1.43 -16.02 -39.75
C ASN A 528 -0.71 -17.34 -39.43
N GLY A 529 0.30 -17.75 -40.21
CA GLY A 529 1.01 -19.03 -40.05
C GLY A 529 2.23 -19.02 -39.12
N MET A 530 2.62 -17.88 -38.54
CA MET A 530 3.87 -17.78 -37.77
C MET A 530 3.68 -18.05 -36.27
N HIS A 531 3.73 -19.32 -35.84
CA HIS A 531 3.75 -19.64 -34.40
C HIS A 531 4.86 -20.56 -33.89
N ASP A 532 5.73 -21.14 -34.74
CA ASP A 532 6.91 -21.88 -34.30
C ASP A 532 8.20 -21.44 -35.00
N ALA A 533 9.30 -21.36 -34.24
CA ALA A 533 10.56 -20.78 -34.68
C ALA A 533 11.37 -21.67 -35.65
N GLU A 534 11.12 -22.98 -35.68
CA GLU A 534 11.84 -23.93 -36.55
C GLU A 534 11.23 -24.04 -37.96
N ASP A 535 9.97 -23.64 -38.17
CA ASP A 535 9.32 -23.62 -39.51
C ASP A 535 9.54 -22.30 -40.29
N ARG A 536 10.11 -21.28 -39.65
CA ARG A 536 10.24 -19.92 -40.22
C ARG A 536 11.15 -19.87 -41.45
N ASP A 537 12.27 -20.60 -41.46
CA ASP A 537 13.24 -20.52 -42.56
C ASP A 537 12.79 -21.28 -43.82
N GLU A 538 12.03 -22.38 -43.65
CA GLU A 538 11.52 -23.18 -44.77
C GLU A 538 10.24 -22.57 -45.40
N MET A 539 9.37 -21.94 -44.60
CA MET A 539 8.19 -21.21 -45.11
C MET A 539 8.53 -19.88 -45.79
N MET A 540 9.55 -19.14 -45.31
CA MET A 540 9.98 -17.88 -45.92
C MET A 540 10.45 -18.07 -47.37
N PHE A 541 11.15 -19.18 -47.65
CA PHE A 541 11.62 -19.51 -48.99
C PHE A 541 10.48 -19.97 -49.93
N THR A 542 9.47 -20.66 -49.39
CA THR A 542 8.36 -21.22 -50.18
C THR A 542 7.28 -20.17 -50.52
N ALA A 543 7.13 -19.14 -49.69
CA ALA A 543 6.16 -18.07 -49.89
C ALA A 543 6.64 -16.94 -50.83
N GLN A 544 7.95 -16.64 -50.85
CA GLN A 544 8.55 -15.73 -51.85
C GLN A 544 8.31 -16.20 -53.30
N ALA A 545 8.05 -17.50 -53.51
CA ALA A 545 7.76 -18.06 -54.82
C ALA A 545 6.28 -17.96 -55.26
N ARG A 546 5.34 -17.64 -54.36
CA ARG A 546 3.89 -17.63 -54.65
C ARG A 546 3.23 -16.25 -54.65
N VAL A 547 3.90 -15.23 -54.11
CA VAL A 547 3.47 -13.83 -54.24
C VAL A 547 4.25 -13.22 -55.40
N GLN A 548 3.59 -12.99 -56.54
CA GLN A 548 4.22 -12.19 -57.60
C GLN A 548 4.32 -10.74 -57.12
N ASN A 549 5.55 -10.31 -56.78
CA ASN A 549 5.97 -8.96 -56.39
C ASN A 549 5.46 -8.43 -55.03
N PRO A 550 6.07 -8.85 -53.90
CA PRO A 550 5.98 -8.08 -52.67
C PRO A 550 6.98 -6.91 -52.72
N PHE A 551 6.49 -5.69 -52.96
CA PHE A 551 7.31 -4.48 -52.80
C PHE A 551 7.52 -4.19 -51.32
N ARG A 552 8.77 -4.08 -50.88
CA ARG A 552 9.15 -3.72 -49.51
C ARG A 552 9.73 -2.31 -49.50
N VAL A 553 9.30 -1.49 -48.55
CA VAL A 553 9.86 -0.16 -48.24
C VAL A 553 10.25 -0.20 -46.76
N ASP A 554 11.46 0.25 -46.41
CA ASP A 554 11.88 0.41 -45.02
C ASP A 554 11.65 1.88 -44.61
N MET A 555 11.02 2.13 -43.46
CA MET A 555 10.72 3.47 -42.95
C MET A 555 11.69 3.92 -41.85
N ASP A 556 11.95 5.22 -41.77
CA ASP A 556 12.66 5.90 -40.67
C ASP A 556 11.65 6.26 -39.55
N PRO A 557 11.92 6.04 -38.24
CA PRO A 557 10.93 6.19 -37.19
C PRO A 557 10.45 7.64 -36.93
N ASP A 558 11.15 8.65 -37.46
CA ASP A 558 10.88 10.07 -37.16
C ASP A 558 9.82 10.73 -38.07
N GLU A 559 9.37 10.09 -39.16
CA GLU A 559 8.37 10.66 -40.07
C GLU A 559 6.94 10.22 -39.73
N SER A 560 6.33 10.85 -38.73
CA SER A 560 4.95 10.57 -38.29
C SER A 560 3.86 11.29 -39.11
N ASN A 561 3.80 11.07 -40.43
CA ASN A 561 2.64 11.49 -41.25
C ASN A 561 2.29 10.45 -42.34
N GLY A 562 1.54 9.41 -41.94
CA GLY A 562 1.08 8.32 -42.81
C GLY A 562 0.36 8.70 -44.13
N PRO A 563 -0.39 9.82 -44.23
CA PRO A 563 -1.07 10.19 -45.49
C PRO A 563 -0.13 10.68 -46.61
N SER A 564 1.00 11.32 -46.25
CA SER A 564 1.93 11.94 -47.21
C SER A 564 2.72 10.90 -48.01
N VAL A 565 3.08 9.79 -47.37
CA VAL A 565 3.86 8.69 -47.95
C VAL A 565 3.01 7.84 -48.89
N LEU A 566 1.74 7.61 -48.55
CA LEU A 566 0.79 6.89 -49.40
C LEU A 566 0.53 7.65 -50.71
N LEU A 567 0.37 8.97 -50.62
CA LEU A 567 0.17 9.85 -51.78
C LEU A 567 1.42 9.89 -52.67
N ALA A 568 2.62 9.99 -52.09
CA ALA A 568 3.88 9.91 -52.84
C ALA A 568 4.01 8.57 -53.59
N LYS A 569 3.54 7.47 -53.01
CA LYS A 569 3.57 6.15 -53.66
C LYS A 569 2.50 5.99 -54.74
N MET A 570 1.31 6.55 -54.55
CA MET A 570 0.28 6.62 -55.60
C MET A 570 0.79 7.37 -56.82
N VAL A 571 1.61 8.42 -56.63
CA VAL A 571 2.27 9.12 -57.73
C VAL A 571 3.25 8.21 -58.47
N GLU A 572 4.02 7.41 -57.74
CA GLU A 572 5.01 6.50 -58.30
C GLU A 572 4.39 5.33 -59.11
N VAL A 573 3.20 4.86 -58.72
CA VAL A 573 2.47 3.80 -59.46
C VAL A 573 1.46 4.36 -60.47
N GLY A 574 1.47 5.68 -60.72
CA GLY A 574 0.62 6.33 -61.74
C GLY A 574 -0.86 6.43 -61.36
N LEU A 575 -1.19 6.33 -60.07
CA LEU A 575 -2.55 6.50 -59.51
C LEU A 575 -2.82 7.91 -58.99
N ALA A 576 -1.80 8.76 -58.91
CA ALA A 576 -1.91 10.18 -58.59
C ALA A 576 -0.89 10.99 -59.40
N GLU A 577 -1.13 12.28 -59.59
CA GLU A 577 -0.15 13.18 -60.19
C GLU A 577 0.73 13.83 -59.09
N PRO A 578 2.01 14.14 -59.38
CA PRO A 578 2.87 14.82 -58.41
C PRO A 578 2.24 16.14 -57.92
N GLY A 579 2.02 16.26 -56.60
CA GLY A 579 1.41 17.44 -55.98
C GLY A 579 -0.12 17.46 -55.97
N GLU A 580 -0.77 16.41 -56.49
CA GLU A 580 -2.22 16.25 -56.45
C GLU A 580 -2.72 16.03 -55.02
N ARG A 581 -3.63 16.88 -54.55
CA ARG A 581 -4.30 16.67 -53.26
C ARG A 581 -5.52 15.77 -53.47
N LEU A 582 -5.42 14.54 -53.00
CA LEU A 582 -6.53 13.58 -53.03
C LEU A 582 -7.15 13.48 -51.64
N SER A 583 -8.47 13.55 -51.57
CA SER A 583 -9.22 13.17 -50.37
C SER A 583 -9.06 11.67 -50.09
N PRO A 584 -9.22 11.23 -48.83
CA PRO A 584 -9.19 9.79 -48.50
C PRO A 584 -10.15 8.95 -49.37
N GLN A 585 -11.29 9.52 -49.76
CA GLN A 585 -12.30 8.88 -50.61
C GLN A 585 -11.80 8.68 -52.06
N GLU A 586 -11.07 9.66 -52.61
CA GLU A 586 -10.48 9.56 -53.95
C GLU A 586 -9.29 8.58 -53.99
N ILE A 587 -8.51 8.51 -52.91
CA ILE A 587 -7.42 7.54 -52.75
C ILE A 587 -7.96 6.12 -52.81
N THR A 588 -8.98 5.81 -52.01
CA THR A 588 -9.63 4.49 -52.00
C THR A 588 -10.28 4.16 -53.34
N ALA A 589 -10.93 5.12 -53.99
CA ALA A 589 -11.57 4.91 -55.29
C ALA A 589 -10.55 4.58 -56.39
N ARG A 590 -9.41 5.27 -56.44
CA ARG A 590 -8.36 5.03 -57.44
C ARG A 590 -7.63 3.71 -57.22
N MET A 591 -7.36 3.33 -55.96
CA MET A 591 -6.77 2.03 -55.66
C MET A 591 -7.70 0.86 -56.02
N ARG A 592 -9.00 1.00 -55.78
CA ARG A 592 -10.01 0.01 -56.20
C ARG A 592 -10.12 -0.09 -57.72
N ALA A 593 -10.10 1.04 -58.42
CA ALA A 593 -10.09 1.07 -59.90
C ALA A 593 -8.83 0.40 -60.49
N ALA A 594 -7.72 0.39 -59.75
CA ALA A 594 -6.48 -0.27 -60.12
C ALA A 594 -6.40 -1.76 -59.69
N GLY A 595 -7.45 -2.30 -59.06
CA GLY A 595 -7.56 -3.72 -58.70
C GLY A 595 -6.90 -4.12 -57.38
N TYR A 596 -6.63 -3.17 -56.48
CA TYR A 596 -6.11 -3.45 -55.13
C TYR A 596 -7.25 -3.53 -54.11
N ASP A 597 -7.43 -4.69 -53.49
CA ASP A 597 -8.54 -4.97 -52.56
C ASP A 597 -8.16 -4.81 -51.08
N SER A 598 -6.86 -4.75 -50.72
CA SER A 598 -6.40 -4.67 -49.32
C SER A 598 -5.01 -4.02 -49.19
N ILE A 599 -4.78 -3.28 -48.10
CA ILE A 599 -3.48 -2.67 -47.74
C ILE A 599 -3.03 -3.24 -46.39
N TYR A 600 -1.79 -3.76 -46.33
CA TYR A 600 -1.20 -4.31 -45.11
C TYR A 600 -0.01 -3.46 -44.65
N ILE A 601 0.01 -3.06 -43.39
CA ILE A 601 1.14 -2.35 -42.77
C ILE A 601 1.72 -3.24 -41.67
N HIS A 602 2.99 -3.61 -41.81
CA HIS A 602 3.71 -4.46 -40.87
C HIS A 602 4.60 -3.62 -39.95
N GLN A 603 4.27 -3.54 -38.65
CA GLN A 603 5.10 -2.90 -37.63
C GLN A 603 5.64 -3.94 -36.63
N PRO A 604 6.96 -3.99 -36.36
CA PRO A 604 7.49 -4.77 -35.25
C PRO A 604 7.20 -4.07 -33.91
N VAL A 605 6.77 -4.84 -32.91
CA VAL A 605 6.57 -4.37 -31.53
C VAL A 605 7.87 -4.53 -30.75
N MET A 606 8.44 -3.42 -30.25
CA MET A 606 9.64 -3.44 -29.41
C MET A 606 9.29 -3.30 -27.92
N ASP A 607 9.91 -4.11 -27.05
CA ASP A 607 9.90 -3.95 -25.59
C ASP A 607 10.80 -2.77 -25.19
N PRO A 608 10.30 -1.75 -24.47
CA PRO A 608 11.10 -0.58 -24.12
C PRO A 608 12.07 -0.81 -22.95
N VAL A 609 12.16 -2.02 -22.37
CA VAL A 609 13.01 -2.28 -21.20
C VAL A 609 14.28 -3.08 -21.55
N TRP A 610 14.26 -3.92 -22.58
CA TRP A 610 15.41 -4.71 -23.03
C TRP A 610 15.30 -4.92 -24.55
N GLY A 611 16.25 -4.42 -25.34
CA GLY A 611 16.17 -4.39 -26.81
C GLY A 611 16.26 -5.74 -27.54
N ASP A 612 15.51 -6.75 -27.12
CA ASP A 612 15.36 -8.05 -27.79
C ASP A 612 13.93 -8.26 -28.34
N ASP A 613 13.83 -8.97 -29.48
CA ASP A 613 12.62 -9.25 -30.25
C ASP A 613 11.64 -10.18 -29.47
N VAL A 614 10.62 -9.61 -28.85
CA VAL A 614 9.49 -10.37 -28.29
C VAL A 614 8.51 -10.69 -29.42
N GLY A 615 8.73 -11.82 -30.07
CA GLY A 615 8.01 -12.30 -31.27
C GLY A 615 6.48 -12.15 -31.29
N GLY A 616 6.03 -10.94 -31.59
CA GLY A 616 4.65 -10.58 -31.87
C GLY A 616 4.61 -9.45 -32.90
N SER A 617 4.25 -9.79 -34.14
CA SER A 617 3.96 -8.83 -35.20
C SER A 617 2.51 -8.36 -35.06
N GLN A 618 2.28 -7.05 -35.01
CA GLN A 618 0.92 -6.50 -35.20
C GLN A 618 0.68 -6.32 -36.70
N LEU A 619 -0.27 -7.10 -37.23
CA LEU A 619 -0.81 -6.91 -38.58
C LEU A 619 -2.01 -5.97 -38.46
N VAL A 620 -1.89 -4.73 -38.95
CA VAL A 620 -3.03 -3.84 -39.10
C VAL A 620 -3.61 -4.06 -40.49
N VAL A 621 -4.78 -4.71 -40.55
CA VAL A 621 -5.56 -4.92 -41.78
C VAL A 621 -6.59 -3.81 -41.87
N PHE A 622 -6.49 -2.96 -42.88
CA PHE A 622 -7.57 -2.02 -43.20
C PHE A 622 -8.52 -2.70 -44.19
N ASP A 623 -9.75 -2.99 -43.76
CA ASP A 623 -10.83 -3.28 -44.70
C ASP A 623 -11.33 -1.94 -45.26
N ALA A 624 -11.44 -1.83 -46.58
CA ALA A 624 -11.89 -0.59 -47.23
C ALA A 624 -13.34 -0.21 -46.85
N ALA A 625 -14.05 -1.09 -46.13
CA ALA A 625 -15.39 -0.85 -45.59
C ALA A 625 -15.42 -0.16 -44.21
N ASP A 626 -14.31 -0.09 -43.46
CA ASP A 626 -14.33 0.29 -42.03
C ASP A 626 -13.82 1.71 -41.72
N VAL A 627 -13.69 2.58 -42.71
CA VAL A 627 -13.43 4.02 -42.48
C VAL A 627 -14.75 4.74 -42.21
N LYS A 628 -15.13 4.89 -40.94
CA LYS A 628 -16.24 5.78 -40.54
C LYS A 628 -15.75 7.22 -40.45
N LEU A 629 -16.41 8.09 -41.22
CA LEU A 629 -16.20 9.53 -41.34
C LEU A 629 -16.95 10.28 -40.21
N THR A 630 -16.32 11.27 -39.61
CA THR A 630 -17.01 12.36 -38.89
C THR A 630 -16.50 13.69 -39.44
N ASP A 631 -17.36 14.37 -40.21
CA ASP A 631 -17.17 15.76 -40.63
C ASP A 631 -18.15 16.63 -39.83
N GLU A 632 -17.70 17.44 -38.86
CA GLU A 632 -18.45 18.62 -38.41
C GLU A 632 -17.52 19.72 -37.85
N VAL A 633 -17.34 20.79 -38.63
CA VAL A 633 -17.33 22.19 -38.13
C VAL A 633 -18.10 23.02 -39.16
N GLY A 634 -19.20 23.66 -38.75
CA GLY A 634 -19.80 24.74 -39.54
C GLY A 634 -21.29 24.97 -39.33
N ALA A 635 -21.60 26.00 -38.55
CA ALA A 635 -22.95 26.54 -38.30
C ALA A 635 -23.74 26.92 -39.57
N GLY A 636 -25.07 26.96 -39.43
CA GLY A 636 -25.91 27.98 -40.07
C GLY A 636 -26.98 27.48 -41.04
N GLU A 637 -28.20 27.35 -40.50
CA GLU A 637 -29.49 27.75 -41.09
C GLU A 637 -29.83 27.39 -42.55
N ASN A 638 -30.80 26.48 -42.73
CA ASN A 638 -32.18 26.92 -43.00
C ASN A 638 -33.17 25.75 -43.02
N ALA A 639 -34.27 26.00 -42.34
CA ALA A 639 -35.44 25.15 -42.16
C ALA A 639 -36.30 25.02 -43.42
N LEU A 640 -37.16 24.00 -43.45
CA LEU A 640 -38.63 24.08 -43.64
C LEU A 640 -39.25 22.65 -43.55
N PRO A 641 -40.54 22.47 -43.19
CA PRO A 641 -40.93 21.78 -41.96
C PRO A 641 -42.00 20.66 -42.23
N PRO A 642 -42.89 20.23 -41.30
CA PRO A 642 -43.05 18.82 -40.93
C PRO A 642 -44.45 18.23 -41.24
N LEU A 643 -44.70 17.02 -40.69
CA LEU A 643 -45.99 16.44 -40.18
C LEU A 643 -46.34 15.07 -40.81
N PRO A 644 -47.17 14.22 -40.17
CA PRO A 644 -47.08 13.70 -38.79
C PRO A 644 -47.43 12.19 -38.66
N GLY A 645 -46.98 11.57 -37.57
CA GLY A 645 -47.72 10.55 -36.79
C GLY A 645 -47.91 9.13 -37.36
N SER A 646 -47.38 8.14 -36.64
CA SER A 646 -48.23 7.16 -35.94
C SER A 646 -47.38 6.25 -35.06
N GLU A 647 -47.87 6.10 -33.83
CA GLU A 647 -47.40 5.19 -32.81
C GLU A 647 -47.57 3.73 -33.26
N SER A 648 -46.61 2.88 -32.90
CA SER A 648 -46.91 1.52 -32.47
C SER A 648 -45.71 0.94 -31.73
N ALA A 649 -45.87 0.60 -30.45
CA ALA A 649 -45.11 -0.50 -29.87
C ALA A 649 -45.78 -1.04 -28.59
N GLY A 650 -46.36 -2.22 -28.74
CA GLY A 650 -46.15 -3.35 -27.84
C GLY A 650 -46.39 -4.63 -28.64
N PRO A 651 -46.06 -5.84 -28.14
CA PRO A 651 -45.18 -6.18 -27.03
C PRO A 651 -44.17 -7.33 -27.34
N GLU A 652 -43.26 -7.55 -26.39
CA GLU A 652 -42.69 -8.83 -25.93
C GLU A 652 -41.86 -9.80 -26.82
N ALA A 653 -40.77 -10.23 -26.17
CA ALA A 653 -40.09 -11.54 -26.19
C ALA A 653 -38.97 -11.79 -27.22
N ASP A 654 -37.72 -11.54 -26.80
CA ASP A 654 -36.67 -12.57 -26.73
C ASP A 654 -35.43 -12.05 -25.95
N GLN A 655 -35.20 -12.48 -24.71
CA GLN A 655 -33.98 -12.16 -23.97
C GLN A 655 -33.56 -13.33 -23.06
N ALA A 656 -32.71 -14.21 -23.59
CA ALA A 656 -32.03 -15.22 -22.78
C ALA A 656 -30.62 -15.55 -23.30
N THR A 657 -29.81 -14.53 -23.66
CA THR A 657 -28.35 -14.67 -23.86
C THR A 657 -27.54 -13.36 -23.76
N GLN A 658 -28.16 -12.19 -23.56
CA GLN A 658 -27.48 -10.88 -23.66
C GLN A 658 -26.87 -10.22 -22.39
N PRO A 659 -27.11 -10.61 -21.11
CA PRO A 659 -26.79 -9.71 -19.99
C PRO A 659 -25.28 -9.57 -19.64
N VAL A 660 -24.38 -10.41 -20.16
CA VAL A 660 -22.94 -10.37 -19.79
C VAL A 660 -22.12 -9.46 -20.71
N ALA A 661 -22.50 -9.37 -22.00
CA ALA A 661 -21.81 -8.52 -22.98
C ALA A 661 -22.04 -7.03 -22.69
N ASP A 662 -23.28 -6.67 -22.31
CA ASP A 662 -23.66 -5.29 -21.99
C ASP A 662 -22.96 -4.79 -20.71
N GLU A 663 -22.83 -5.64 -19.67
CA GLU A 663 -22.18 -5.26 -18.41
C GLU A 663 -20.66 -5.04 -18.58
N ARG A 664 -20.00 -5.78 -19.48
CA ARG A 664 -18.58 -5.57 -19.78
C ARG A 664 -18.37 -4.28 -20.56
N ALA A 665 -19.18 -4.04 -21.58
CA ALA A 665 -19.11 -2.83 -22.41
C ALA A 665 -19.36 -1.57 -21.58
N GLU A 666 -20.27 -1.61 -20.61
CA GLU A 666 -20.54 -0.48 -19.70
C GLU A 666 -19.34 -0.20 -18.78
N LYS A 667 -18.71 -1.23 -18.21
CA LYS A 667 -17.49 -1.08 -17.41
C LYS A 667 -16.34 -0.51 -18.23
N GLU A 668 -16.13 -1.02 -19.44
CA GLU A 668 -15.14 -0.52 -20.39
C GLU A 668 -15.39 0.95 -20.71
N ALA A 669 -16.65 1.34 -20.95
CA ALA A 669 -17.01 2.72 -21.23
C ALA A 669 -16.74 3.66 -20.05
N ILE A 670 -16.99 3.22 -18.80
CA ILE A 670 -16.72 3.99 -17.59
C ILE A 670 -15.22 4.17 -17.39
N LEU A 671 -14.42 3.10 -17.50
CA LEU A 671 -12.97 3.17 -17.33
C LEU A 671 -12.31 3.99 -18.46
N ALA A 672 -12.82 3.88 -19.69
CA ALA A 672 -12.31 4.63 -20.83
C ALA A 672 -12.52 6.16 -20.71
N ALA A 673 -13.40 6.60 -19.81
CA ALA A 673 -13.61 8.02 -19.55
C ALA A 673 -12.37 8.68 -18.88
N ALA A 674 -11.53 7.92 -18.19
CA ALA A 674 -10.23 8.39 -17.71
C ALA A 674 -9.14 8.23 -18.81
N PRO A 675 -8.50 9.33 -19.24
CA PRO A 675 -7.47 9.27 -20.28
C PRO A 675 -6.25 8.40 -19.92
N LEU A 676 -5.82 8.40 -18.65
CA LEU A 676 -4.65 7.67 -18.16
C LEU A 676 -5.06 6.47 -17.28
N GLY A 677 -4.22 5.43 -17.28
CA GLY A 677 -4.43 4.26 -16.43
C GLY A 677 -3.24 3.30 -16.41
N LEU A 678 -3.16 2.46 -15.37
CA LEU A 678 -2.12 1.44 -15.20
C LEU A 678 -2.28 0.26 -16.18
N ARG A 679 -3.47 0.03 -16.72
CA ARG A 679 -3.78 -1.11 -17.59
C ARG A 679 -4.27 -0.70 -18.98
N ARG A 680 -4.15 0.58 -19.36
CA ARG A 680 -4.51 1.04 -20.71
C ARG A 680 -3.54 0.51 -21.76
N SER A 681 -4.07 -0.23 -22.73
CA SER A 681 -3.36 -0.70 -23.91
C SER A 681 -3.25 0.37 -25.02
N SER A 682 -4.12 1.38 -25.01
CA SER A 682 -4.17 2.47 -25.99
C SER A 682 -4.51 3.82 -25.35
N GLY A 683 -3.93 4.90 -25.89
CA GLY A 683 -4.06 6.27 -25.38
C GLY A 683 -2.77 6.84 -24.75
N PRO A 684 -2.81 8.07 -24.21
CA PRO A 684 -1.66 8.67 -23.54
C PRO A 684 -1.22 7.81 -22.33
N LYS A 685 0.09 7.63 -22.16
CA LYS A 685 0.68 6.80 -21.10
C LYS A 685 1.04 7.63 -19.87
N LEU A 686 0.95 7.02 -18.69
CA LEU A 686 1.49 7.56 -17.46
C LEU A 686 3.01 7.75 -17.59
N LYS A 687 3.55 8.82 -17.01
CA LYS A 687 5.00 8.95 -16.81
C LYS A 687 5.45 7.91 -15.79
N LYS A 688 6.68 7.41 -15.92
CA LYS A 688 7.24 6.39 -15.00
C LYS A 688 7.08 6.74 -13.51
N ALA A 689 7.32 7.99 -13.13
CA ALA A 689 7.15 8.43 -11.74
C ALA A 689 5.67 8.43 -11.27
N GLN A 690 4.73 8.69 -12.17
CA GLN A 690 3.29 8.63 -11.89
C GLN A 690 2.84 7.17 -11.76
N GLU A 691 3.31 6.30 -12.65
CA GLU A 691 3.06 4.86 -12.62
C GLU A 691 3.59 4.21 -11.32
N GLU A 692 4.84 4.50 -10.94
CA GLU A 692 5.44 4.01 -9.69
C GLU A 692 4.63 4.46 -8.46
N ALA A 693 4.15 5.71 -8.46
CA ALA A 693 3.36 6.24 -7.35
C ALA A 693 1.95 5.62 -7.27
N LEU A 694 1.30 5.40 -8.42
CA LEU A 694 0.01 4.71 -8.49
C LEU A 694 0.13 3.21 -8.13
N LEU A 695 1.23 2.54 -8.50
CA LEU A 695 1.53 1.17 -8.05
C LEU A 695 1.81 1.11 -6.55
N ALA A 696 2.49 2.11 -5.99
CA ALA A 696 2.67 2.23 -4.54
C ALA A 696 1.32 2.43 -3.82
N TYR A 697 0.44 3.26 -4.39
CA TYR A 697 -0.93 3.45 -3.93
C TYR A 697 -1.71 2.13 -3.92
N GLY A 698 -1.79 1.42 -5.05
CA GLY A 698 -2.49 0.12 -5.15
C GLY A 698 -1.88 -1.01 -4.29
N GLY A 699 -0.72 -0.79 -3.68
CA GLY A 699 -0.04 -1.71 -2.77
C GLY A 699 -0.29 -1.40 -1.29
N ALA A 700 0.81 -1.26 -0.51
CA ALA A 700 0.74 -1.10 0.94
C ALA A 700 0.55 0.35 1.41
N PHE A 701 0.69 1.34 0.51
CA PHE A 701 0.74 2.75 0.90
C PHE A 701 -0.60 3.48 0.83
N TYR A 702 -1.67 2.93 0.22
CA TYR A 702 -2.96 3.66 0.16
C TYR A 702 -3.46 4.11 1.55
N THR A 703 -3.24 3.30 2.60
CA THR A 703 -3.67 3.65 3.96
C THR A 703 -2.87 4.81 4.53
N SER A 704 -1.56 4.84 4.28
CA SER A 704 -0.67 5.91 4.72
C SER A 704 -0.87 7.19 3.91
N ILE A 705 -1.02 7.08 2.59
CA ILE A 705 -1.28 8.19 1.66
C ILE A 705 -2.62 8.84 1.97
N ASN A 706 -3.71 8.07 1.99
CA ASN A 706 -5.03 8.59 2.34
C ASN A 706 -5.10 9.04 3.80
N GLY A 707 -4.30 8.46 4.69
CA GLY A 707 -4.17 8.88 6.08
C GLY A 707 -3.50 10.25 6.21
N ALA A 708 -2.41 10.48 5.48
CA ALA A 708 -1.72 11.77 5.41
C ALA A 708 -2.62 12.87 4.82
N LEU A 709 -3.33 12.55 3.72
CA LEU A 709 -4.29 13.46 3.09
C LEU A 709 -5.45 13.86 4.03
N ARG A 710 -5.85 12.99 4.96
CA ARG A 710 -6.85 13.27 6.01
C ARG A 710 -6.26 13.87 7.30
N GLY A 711 -5.09 14.51 7.23
CA GLY A 711 -4.45 15.21 8.35
C GLY A 711 -3.60 14.32 9.29
N GLY A 712 -3.31 13.08 8.89
CA GLY A 712 -2.39 12.18 9.58
C GLY A 712 -0.92 12.64 9.50
N PRO A 713 0.00 12.03 10.28
CA PRO A 713 1.42 12.34 10.21
C PRO A 713 1.98 11.98 8.82
N THR A 714 2.72 12.90 8.20
CA THR A 714 3.39 12.69 6.91
C THR A 714 4.91 12.61 7.07
N VAL A 715 5.58 12.02 6.07
CA VAL A 715 7.03 11.99 5.87
C VAL A 715 7.32 12.33 4.41
N ASP A 716 8.50 12.89 4.12
CA ASP A 716 8.85 13.39 2.77
C ASP A 716 8.58 12.38 1.64
N GLU A 717 8.74 11.08 1.89
CA GLU A 717 8.45 10.01 0.93
C GLU A 717 6.96 9.91 0.56
N LEU A 718 6.04 10.07 1.53
CA LEU A 718 4.60 10.08 1.26
C LEU A 718 4.19 11.31 0.44
N ASP A 719 4.88 12.41 0.67
CA ASP A 719 4.63 13.68 0.02
C ASP A 719 5.01 13.67 -1.45
N GLU A 720 6.15 13.06 -1.76
CA GLU A 720 6.55 12.81 -3.14
C GLU A 720 5.56 11.90 -3.86
N LEU A 721 5.06 10.85 -3.20
CA LEU A 721 4.07 9.94 -3.79
C LEU A 721 2.76 10.67 -4.09
N ILE A 722 2.24 11.47 -3.16
CA ILE A 722 1.03 12.29 -3.35
C ILE A 722 1.21 13.24 -4.54
N ALA A 723 2.32 13.98 -4.61
CA ALA A 723 2.57 14.92 -5.70
C ALA A 723 2.63 14.23 -7.08
N LYS A 724 3.20 13.01 -7.14
CA LYS A 724 3.27 12.21 -8.37
C LYS A 724 1.88 11.71 -8.78
N ILE A 725 1.03 11.30 -7.83
CA ILE A 725 -0.36 10.89 -8.10
C ILE A 725 -1.21 12.10 -8.52
N ASP A 726 -1.07 13.24 -7.86
CA ASP A 726 -1.79 14.48 -8.22
C ASP A 726 -1.42 14.95 -9.63
N SER A 727 -0.15 14.85 -10.00
CA SER A 727 0.27 15.10 -11.38
C SER A 727 -0.37 14.16 -12.39
N ALA A 728 -0.64 12.90 -12.01
CA ALA A 728 -1.34 11.94 -12.87
C ALA A 728 -2.83 12.30 -13.01
N MET A 729 -3.49 12.66 -11.89
CA MET A 729 -4.89 13.09 -11.87
C MET A 729 -5.12 14.35 -12.71
N ALA A 730 -4.25 15.35 -12.57
CA ALA A 730 -4.32 16.60 -13.35
C ALA A 730 -4.13 16.36 -14.85
N ALA A 731 -3.36 15.35 -15.24
CA ALA A 731 -3.16 14.95 -16.63
C ALA A 731 -4.25 14.00 -17.17
N SER A 732 -5.22 13.61 -16.33
CA SER A 732 -6.27 12.64 -16.64
C SER A 732 -7.66 13.10 -16.20
N PRO A 733 -8.14 14.27 -16.66
CA PRO A 733 -9.52 14.69 -16.40
C PRO A 733 -10.49 13.76 -17.15
N LEU A 734 -11.60 13.40 -16.50
CA LEU A 734 -12.65 12.59 -17.12
C LEU A 734 -13.20 13.27 -18.39
N SER A 735 -13.34 12.52 -19.48
CA SER A 735 -13.84 13.06 -20.76
C SER A 735 -15.34 13.33 -20.77
N ARG A 736 -16.09 12.76 -19.83
CA ARG A 736 -17.54 12.86 -19.69
C ARG A 736 -17.97 12.51 -18.27
N ASP A 737 -19.22 12.78 -17.96
CA ASP A 737 -19.84 12.31 -16.73
C ASP A 737 -19.86 10.78 -16.67
N VAL A 738 -19.56 10.23 -15.50
CA VAL A 738 -19.58 8.80 -15.22
C VAL A 738 -20.32 8.50 -13.93
N THR A 739 -20.94 7.32 -13.87
CA THR A 739 -21.45 6.76 -12.63
C THR A 739 -20.53 5.64 -12.17
N VAL A 740 -20.05 5.73 -10.94
CA VAL A 740 -19.19 4.71 -10.30
C VAL A 740 -19.78 4.28 -8.97
N TRP A 741 -19.34 3.15 -8.44
CA TRP A 741 -19.85 2.58 -7.20
C TRP A 741 -18.76 2.44 -6.15
N ARG A 742 -19.12 2.67 -4.89
CA ARG A 742 -18.19 2.55 -3.75
C ARG A 742 -18.88 1.89 -2.58
N GLY A 743 -18.32 0.77 -2.11
CA GLY A 743 -18.76 0.07 -0.90
C GLY A 743 -17.90 0.43 0.30
N ILE A 744 -18.50 0.85 1.41
CA ILE A 744 -17.81 1.21 2.67
C ILE A 744 -18.53 0.63 3.90
N GLY A 745 -17.85 0.61 5.05
CA GLY A 745 -18.52 0.45 6.35
C GLY A 745 -19.15 1.78 6.78
N SER A 746 -20.40 1.77 7.25
CA SER A 746 -21.19 2.99 7.54
C SER A 746 -20.58 3.96 8.56
N GLY A 747 -19.74 3.47 9.49
CA GLY A 747 -19.19 4.31 10.56
C GLY A 747 -18.13 5.33 10.12
N ARG A 748 -17.66 5.30 8.86
CA ARG A 748 -16.48 6.07 8.43
C ARG A 748 -16.78 7.48 7.91
N ILE A 749 -17.95 7.70 7.29
CA ILE A 749 -18.35 8.98 6.69
C ILE A 749 -19.51 9.61 7.46
N PHE A 750 -20.45 8.80 7.93
CA PHE A 750 -21.73 9.29 8.44
C PHE A 750 -21.81 9.35 9.97
N GLY A 751 -20.83 8.77 10.67
CA GLY A 751 -20.81 8.70 12.14
C GLY A 751 -22.16 8.19 12.71
N ASP A 752 -22.67 8.89 13.72
CA ASP A 752 -23.93 8.58 14.40
C ASP A 752 -25.18 8.82 13.54
N ARG A 753 -25.05 9.63 12.47
CA ARG A 753 -26.17 9.97 11.57
C ARG A 753 -26.60 8.81 10.68
N VAL A 754 -25.87 7.70 10.68
CA VAL A 754 -26.21 6.53 9.85
C VAL A 754 -27.58 5.92 10.17
N THR A 755 -28.17 6.28 11.32
CA THR A 755 -29.49 5.81 11.75
C THR A 755 -30.66 6.64 11.19
N GLY A 756 -30.42 7.82 10.62
CA GLY A 756 -31.43 8.72 10.02
C GLY A 756 -31.33 8.81 8.49
N ASP A 757 -32.25 9.53 7.85
CA ASP A 757 -32.18 9.85 6.41
C ASP A 757 -30.96 10.76 6.14
N LEU A 758 -30.10 10.38 5.20
CA LEU A 758 -28.90 11.12 4.81
C LEU A 758 -29.12 12.00 3.58
N THR A 759 -30.32 12.08 3.01
CA THR A 759 -30.60 12.96 1.87
C THR A 759 -30.22 14.41 2.18
N GLY A 760 -29.43 15.04 1.30
CA GLY A 760 -28.85 16.38 1.47
C GLY A 760 -27.58 16.43 2.33
N PHE A 761 -27.08 15.29 2.82
CA PHE A 761 -25.82 15.26 3.55
C PHE A 761 -24.64 15.45 2.59
N ALA A 762 -23.88 16.52 2.80
CA ALA A 762 -22.66 16.82 2.05
C ALA A 762 -21.40 16.65 2.90
N TRP A 763 -20.31 16.20 2.28
CA TRP A 763 -18.99 16.12 2.92
C TRP A 763 -17.85 16.30 1.89
N ARG A 764 -16.69 16.74 2.40
CA ARG A 764 -15.45 16.75 1.63
C ARG A 764 -14.69 15.44 1.83
N GLU A 765 -14.31 14.76 0.76
CA GLU A 765 -13.40 13.63 0.80
C GLU A 765 -11.98 14.14 0.53
N ASP A 766 -11.20 14.34 1.60
CA ASP A 766 -9.83 14.85 1.50
C ASP A 766 -8.83 13.81 0.96
N ALA A 767 -9.21 12.53 0.83
CA ALA A 767 -8.35 11.49 0.26
C ALA A 767 -8.75 11.11 -1.17
N TYR A 768 -7.93 10.32 -1.86
CA TYR A 768 -8.36 9.74 -3.13
C TYR A 768 -9.52 8.76 -2.90
N ALA A 769 -10.55 8.85 -3.75
CA ALA A 769 -11.71 7.96 -3.66
C ALA A 769 -11.53 6.78 -4.61
N SER A 770 -11.21 5.61 -4.05
CA SER A 770 -11.24 4.33 -4.77
C SER A 770 -12.70 3.94 -5.06
N THR A 771 -13.03 3.84 -6.34
CA THR A 771 -14.38 3.51 -6.84
C THR A 771 -14.30 2.40 -7.89
N SER A 772 -15.39 1.67 -8.09
CA SER A 772 -15.47 0.59 -9.08
C SER A 772 -16.51 0.93 -10.14
N ALA A 773 -16.23 0.60 -11.39
CA ALA A 773 -17.22 0.57 -12.47
C ALA A 773 -18.20 -0.62 -12.35
N SER A 774 -17.99 -1.53 -11.37
CA SER A 774 -18.82 -2.70 -11.15
C SER A 774 -19.70 -2.55 -9.89
N PRO A 775 -21.03 -2.37 -10.03
CA PRO A 775 -21.93 -2.29 -8.88
C PRO A 775 -21.90 -3.57 -8.04
N LYS A 776 -21.72 -4.74 -8.68
CA LYS A 776 -21.66 -6.04 -8.00
C LYS A 776 -20.42 -6.17 -7.12
N LEU A 777 -19.26 -5.70 -7.58
CA LEU A 777 -18.02 -5.73 -6.78
C LEU A 777 -18.12 -4.76 -5.60
N ALA A 778 -18.60 -3.53 -5.83
CA ALA A 778 -18.81 -2.55 -4.76
C ALA A 778 -19.80 -3.04 -3.69
N ASP A 779 -20.88 -3.72 -4.09
CA ASP A 779 -21.84 -4.35 -3.16
C ASP A 779 -21.18 -5.48 -2.34
N LEU A 780 -20.30 -6.28 -2.96
CA LEU A 780 -19.53 -7.31 -2.26
C LEU A 780 -18.62 -6.70 -1.18
N PHE A 781 -17.97 -5.55 -1.46
CA PHE A 781 -17.19 -4.81 -0.46
C PHE A 781 -18.06 -4.24 0.67
N ALA A 782 -19.25 -3.70 0.35
CA ALA A 782 -20.20 -3.24 1.36
C ALA A 782 -20.67 -4.40 2.27
N ARG A 783 -20.84 -5.61 1.71
CA ARG A 783 -21.32 -6.81 2.44
C ARG A 783 -20.25 -7.56 3.20
N GLN A 784 -19.01 -7.62 2.73
CA GLN A 784 -17.90 -8.29 3.45
C GLN A 784 -17.69 -7.71 4.85
N ARG A 785 -18.05 -6.44 5.06
CA ARG A 785 -17.95 -5.77 6.37
C ARG A 785 -19.16 -5.96 7.30
N ARG A 786 -20.12 -6.82 6.94
CA ARG A 786 -21.32 -7.14 7.74
C ARG A 786 -21.04 -7.99 8.99
N HIS A 787 -19.89 -8.68 9.06
CA HIS A 787 -19.55 -9.59 10.16
C HIS A 787 -19.27 -8.90 11.52
N GLU A 788 -19.40 -7.57 11.60
CA GLU A 788 -19.00 -6.77 12.78
C GLU A 788 -20.15 -5.96 13.42
N GLY A 789 -21.41 -6.21 13.02
CA GLY A 789 -22.57 -5.51 13.61
C GLY A 789 -22.82 -4.09 13.10
N VAL A 790 -22.11 -3.68 12.04
CA VAL A 790 -22.22 -2.37 11.37
C VAL A 790 -22.86 -2.58 9.99
N THR A 791 -23.88 -1.81 9.64
CA THR A 791 -24.56 -1.88 8.32
C THR A 791 -23.60 -1.38 7.23
N GLY A 792 -23.26 -2.18 6.22
CA GLY A 792 -22.45 -1.68 5.08
C GLY A 792 -23.19 -0.54 4.34
N THR A 793 -22.46 0.31 3.62
CA THR A 793 -23.05 1.35 2.75
C THR A 793 -22.53 1.20 1.33
N LEU A 794 -23.43 1.13 0.37
CA LEU A 794 -23.16 1.15 -1.06
C LEU A 794 -23.57 2.51 -1.62
N MET A 795 -22.62 3.24 -2.17
CA MET A 795 -22.84 4.53 -2.81
C MET A 795 -22.78 4.37 -4.33
N ARG A 796 -23.80 4.89 -5.02
CA ARG A 796 -23.78 5.15 -6.46
C ARG A 796 -23.42 6.61 -6.65
N ILE A 797 -22.23 6.89 -7.17
CA ILE A 797 -21.63 8.22 -7.23
C ILE A 797 -21.65 8.71 -8.68
N THR A 798 -22.31 9.85 -8.92
CA THR A 798 -22.25 10.57 -10.20
C THR A 798 -21.07 11.54 -10.15
N VAL A 799 -20.14 11.40 -11.10
CA VAL A 799 -18.91 12.19 -11.17
C VAL A 799 -18.91 12.97 -12.48
N PRO A 800 -18.80 14.31 -12.44
CA PRO A 800 -18.82 15.14 -13.65
C PRO A 800 -17.54 14.98 -14.46
N GLY A 801 -17.68 15.15 -15.78
CA GLY A 801 -16.56 15.31 -16.70
C GLY A 801 -15.65 16.48 -16.26
N GLY A 802 -14.36 16.34 -16.49
CA GLY A 802 -13.32 17.26 -16.02
C GLY A 802 -12.72 16.89 -14.66
N THR A 803 -13.36 16.02 -13.87
CA THR A 803 -12.78 15.53 -12.60
C THR A 803 -11.54 14.69 -12.88
N GLY A 804 -10.42 14.96 -12.21
CA GLY A 804 -9.21 14.14 -12.32
C GLY A 804 -9.46 12.72 -11.84
N ALA A 805 -9.20 11.74 -12.71
CA ALA A 805 -9.38 10.33 -12.41
C ALA A 805 -8.40 9.47 -13.19
N VAL A 806 -7.95 8.37 -12.60
CA VAL A 806 -7.02 7.42 -13.24
C VAL A 806 -7.55 6.00 -13.08
N GLU A 807 -7.48 5.20 -14.15
CA GLU A 807 -7.77 3.78 -14.09
C GLU A 807 -6.63 3.04 -13.38
N VAL A 808 -6.95 2.30 -12.33
CA VAL A 808 -5.95 1.59 -11.50
C VAL A 808 -6.04 0.08 -11.71
N SER A 809 -7.23 -0.45 -11.98
CA SER A 809 -7.40 -1.86 -12.34
C SER A 809 -8.40 -2.07 -13.47
N GLY A 810 -8.00 -2.91 -14.43
CA GLY A 810 -8.77 -3.17 -15.64
C GLY A 810 -10.08 -3.91 -15.39
N VAL A 811 -10.85 -4.08 -16.46
CA VAL A 811 -12.23 -4.59 -16.49
C VAL A 811 -12.36 -6.01 -15.91
N ASP A 812 -11.32 -6.84 -16.06
CA ASP A 812 -11.28 -8.23 -15.57
C ASP A 812 -10.81 -8.36 -14.11
N ALA A 813 -10.48 -7.23 -13.45
CA ALA A 813 -10.04 -7.17 -12.06
C ALA A 813 -11.08 -6.43 -11.18
N GLU A 814 -10.69 -5.37 -10.46
CA GLU A 814 -11.62 -4.60 -9.61
C GLU A 814 -12.41 -3.54 -10.39
N SER A 815 -12.10 -3.37 -11.69
CA SER A 815 -12.63 -2.29 -12.54
C SER A 815 -12.52 -0.93 -11.85
N GLU A 816 -11.34 -0.65 -11.28
CA GLU A 816 -11.14 0.46 -10.36
C GLU A 816 -10.84 1.77 -11.10
N LEU A 817 -11.64 2.78 -10.78
CA LEU A 817 -11.43 4.16 -11.15
C LEU A 817 -11.10 4.95 -9.88
N LEU A 818 -9.87 5.46 -9.78
CA LEU A 818 -9.43 6.26 -8.65
C LEU A 818 -9.72 7.73 -8.96
N LEU A 819 -10.50 8.38 -8.10
CA LEU A 819 -10.82 9.80 -8.25
C LEU A 819 -9.85 10.67 -7.44
N GLN A 820 -9.58 11.89 -7.92
CA GLN A 820 -8.76 12.89 -7.23
C GLN A 820 -9.25 13.15 -5.80
N HIS A 821 -8.34 13.63 -4.95
CA HIS A 821 -8.70 14.02 -3.59
C HIS A 821 -9.34 15.42 -3.53
N GLY A 822 -9.95 15.74 -2.39
CA GLY A 822 -10.55 17.06 -2.12
C GLY A 822 -11.95 17.27 -2.71
N LEU A 823 -12.61 16.22 -3.17
CA LEU A 823 -13.95 16.29 -3.78
C LEU A 823 -15.02 16.64 -2.76
N GLN A 824 -15.99 17.47 -3.13
CA GLN A 824 -17.22 17.67 -2.38
C GLN A 824 -18.28 16.69 -2.89
N LEU A 825 -18.86 15.91 -1.99
CA LEU A 825 -19.88 14.91 -2.31
C LEU A 825 -21.15 15.22 -1.53
N GLU A 826 -22.30 15.03 -2.16
CA GLU A 826 -23.62 15.19 -1.56
C GLU A 826 -24.49 13.97 -1.81
N VAL A 827 -25.16 13.48 -0.76
CA VAL A 827 -26.18 12.43 -0.87
C VAL A 827 -27.44 13.03 -1.48
N THR A 828 -27.70 12.74 -2.75
CA THR A 828 -28.91 13.21 -3.45
C THR A 828 -30.14 12.40 -3.08
N LYS A 829 -29.96 11.13 -2.68
CA LYS A 829 -31.06 10.27 -2.23
C LYS A 829 -30.57 9.14 -1.33
N ASP A 830 -31.22 8.97 -0.18
CA ASP A 830 -31.07 7.82 0.69
C ASP A 830 -32.19 6.80 0.42
N HIS A 831 -31.83 5.57 0.03
CA HIS A 831 -32.80 4.50 -0.22
C HIS A 831 -33.03 3.60 1.00
N GLY A 832 -32.48 3.98 2.17
CA GLY A 832 -32.53 3.19 3.38
C GLY A 832 -31.68 1.92 3.30
N VAL A 833 -31.96 0.97 4.19
CA VAL A 833 -31.25 -0.31 4.29
C VAL A 833 -31.99 -1.38 3.51
N VAL A 834 -31.35 -1.92 2.47
CA VAL A 834 -31.86 -3.01 1.63
C VAL A 834 -30.90 -4.20 1.74
N ASP A 835 -31.40 -5.37 2.12
CA ASP A 835 -30.62 -6.60 2.34
C ASP A 835 -29.44 -6.43 3.32
N GLY A 836 -29.60 -5.56 4.31
CA GLY A 836 -28.56 -5.27 5.32
C GLY A 836 -27.44 -4.35 4.83
N VAL A 837 -27.60 -3.69 3.68
CA VAL A 837 -26.70 -2.66 3.16
C VAL A 837 -27.50 -1.38 2.94
N ARG A 838 -27.03 -0.26 3.47
CA ARG A 838 -27.60 1.06 3.17
C ARG A 838 -27.21 1.49 1.76
N ARG A 839 -28.16 1.97 0.96
CA ARG A 839 -27.93 2.37 -0.43
C ARG A 839 -28.13 3.87 -0.60
N LEU A 840 -27.13 4.56 -1.14
CA LEU A 840 -27.14 6.01 -1.33
C LEU A 840 -26.86 6.35 -2.80
N ASP A 841 -27.59 7.33 -3.32
CA ASP A 841 -27.18 8.08 -4.49
C ASP A 841 -26.41 9.31 -4.04
N VAL A 842 -25.25 9.51 -4.64
CA VAL A 842 -24.30 10.57 -4.29
C VAL A 842 -23.90 11.27 -5.58
N THR A 843 -23.70 12.59 -5.53
CA THR A 843 -23.12 13.35 -6.64
C THR A 843 -21.89 14.10 -6.14
N VAL A 844 -20.90 14.24 -7.01
CA VAL A 844 -19.83 15.22 -6.79
C VAL A 844 -20.40 16.59 -7.15
N VAL A 845 -20.27 17.54 -6.22
CA VAL A 845 -20.72 18.93 -6.40
C VAL A 845 -19.53 19.88 -6.49
N PRO A 846 -19.64 21.02 -7.20
CA PRO A 846 -18.64 22.07 -7.12
C PRO A 846 -18.42 22.51 -5.67
N ALA A 847 -17.18 22.84 -5.31
CA ALA A 847 -16.94 23.53 -4.05
C ALA A 847 -17.71 24.86 -4.07
N PRO A 848 -18.35 25.28 -2.96
CA PRO A 848 -19.08 26.55 -2.93
C PRO A 848 -18.13 27.68 -3.34
N GLU A 849 -18.48 28.41 -4.40
CA GLU A 849 -17.72 29.57 -4.85
C GLU A 849 -17.78 30.66 -3.77
N THR A 850 -16.64 30.97 -3.18
CA THR A 850 -16.46 32.26 -2.49
C THR A 850 -16.32 33.34 -3.57
N SER A 851 -17.43 33.76 -4.17
CA SER A 851 -17.48 35.00 -4.95
C SER A 851 -17.59 36.17 -3.98
N ILE A 852 -16.50 36.92 -3.87
CA ILE A 852 -16.57 38.31 -3.42
C ILE A 852 -17.12 39.08 -4.61
N ASP A 853 -18.44 39.28 -4.65
CA ASP A 853 -19.02 40.31 -5.49
C ASP A 853 -19.40 41.50 -4.61
N ARG A 854 -18.63 42.58 -4.80
CA ARG A 854 -19.01 43.92 -4.36
C ARG A 854 -20.01 44.44 -5.40
N ASP A 855 -21.29 44.44 -5.06
CA ASP A 855 -22.09 45.61 -5.40
C ASP A 855 -23.26 45.84 -4.44
N ASP A 856 -23.48 47.13 -4.21
CA ASP A 856 -24.46 47.72 -3.32
C ASP A 856 -25.86 47.75 -3.97
N SER A 857 -26.87 47.84 -3.11
CA SER A 857 -28.22 48.37 -3.36
C SER A 857 -29.40 47.40 -3.64
N THR A 858 -30.38 47.54 -2.73
CA THR A 858 -31.85 47.41 -2.90
C THR A 858 -32.59 46.09 -2.59
N VAL A 859 -32.90 45.91 -1.30
CA VAL A 859 -34.27 45.85 -0.69
C VAL A 859 -35.34 44.89 -1.26
N SER A 860 -35.71 43.90 -0.42
CA SER A 860 -37.07 43.53 0.11
C SER A 860 -37.21 41.99 0.18
N GLY A 861 -37.73 41.33 1.21
CA GLY A 861 -38.54 41.77 2.35
C GLY A 861 -38.47 40.79 3.54
N GLU A 862 -38.47 41.43 4.73
CA GLU A 862 -38.71 40.99 6.11
C GLU A 862 -39.15 39.55 6.41
N GLN A 863 -38.35 38.87 7.25
CA GLN A 863 -38.83 38.26 8.50
C GLN A 863 -37.69 38.10 9.54
N ALA A 864 -37.79 38.90 10.62
CA ALA A 864 -37.12 38.79 11.93
C ALA A 864 -35.58 38.77 12.01
N ALA A 865 -34.98 39.96 11.91
CA ALA A 865 -33.61 40.23 12.35
C ALA A 865 -33.48 40.24 13.89
N ALA A 866 -32.82 39.23 14.46
CA ALA A 866 -31.90 39.51 15.56
C ALA A 866 -30.63 40.03 14.88
N GLN A 867 -30.19 41.26 15.19
CA GLN A 867 -28.87 41.73 14.77
C GLN A 867 -27.82 40.75 15.30
N GLU A 868 -27.29 39.93 14.41
CA GLU A 868 -26.19 39.03 14.72
C GLU A 868 -25.00 39.90 15.14
N GLN A 869 -24.60 39.80 16.41
CA GLN A 869 -23.43 40.52 16.90
C GLN A 869 -22.20 40.10 16.11
N THR A 870 -21.40 41.07 15.69
CA THR A 870 -20.14 40.81 14.98
C THR A 870 -19.17 40.02 15.86
N PHE A 871 -18.22 39.31 15.24
CA PHE A 871 -17.22 38.53 15.97
C PHE A 871 -16.50 39.36 17.05
N ASP A 872 -16.12 40.60 16.73
CA ASP A 872 -15.44 41.50 17.65
C ASP A 872 -16.33 41.91 18.85
N GLU A 873 -17.62 42.14 18.62
CA GLU A 873 -18.58 42.44 19.70
C GLU A 873 -18.80 41.26 20.64
N ARG A 874 -18.88 40.05 20.07
CA ARG A 874 -19.00 38.81 20.86
C ARG A 874 -17.69 38.50 21.60
N LEU A 875 -16.54 38.70 20.95
CA LEU A 875 -15.23 38.53 21.57
C LEU A 875 -15.03 39.50 22.74
N ALA A 876 -15.47 40.75 22.61
CA ALA A 876 -15.39 41.77 23.68
C ALA A 876 -16.23 41.42 24.91
N THR A 877 -17.30 40.63 24.75
CA THR A 877 -18.21 40.22 25.82
C THR A 877 -18.01 38.77 26.27
N ALA A 878 -17.12 38.03 25.62
CA ALA A 878 -16.83 36.63 25.90
C ALA A 878 -16.17 36.44 27.27
N THR A 879 -16.55 35.36 27.95
CA THR A 879 -15.93 34.95 29.21
C THR A 879 -14.56 34.35 28.93
N ALA A 880 -13.50 34.86 29.56
CA ALA A 880 -12.12 34.44 29.31
C ALA A 880 -11.39 33.93 30.56
N GLY A 881 -10.22 33.31 30.37
CA GLY A 881 -9.31 32.95 31.46
C GLY A 881 -9.89 31.96 32.47
N LYS A 882 -9.86 32.30 33.76
CA LYS A 882 -10.36 31.40 34.82
C LYS A 882 -11.88 31.28 34.83
N ASP A 883 -12.57 32.33 34.41
CA ASP A 883 -14.04 32.37 34.41
C ASP A 883 -14.62 31.52 33.27
N ALA A 884 -13.89 31.38 32.16
CA ALA A 884 -14.23 30.45 31.09
C ALA A 884 -14.31 28.99 31.57
N LEU A 885 -13.46 28.57 32.53
CA LEU A 885 -13.51 27.23 33.12
C LEU A 885 -14.79 26.97 33.94
N ALA A 886 -15.43 28.05 34.41
CA ALA A 886 -16.68 27.98 35.17
C ALA A 886 -17.92 28.02 34.27
N ALA A 887 -17.76 28.43 33.00
CA ALA A 887 -18.85 28.45 32.03
C ALA A 887 -19.29 27.04 31.60
N ALA A 888 -18.42 26.04 31.72
CA ALA A 888 -18.76 24.62 31.56
C ALA A 888 -19.34 24.04 32.88
N PRO A 889 -20.63 23.63 32.91
CA PRO A 889 -21.27 23.14 34.14
C PRO A 889 -20.64 21.88 34.71
N LEU A 890 -20.27 20.92 33.85
CA LEU A 890 -19.60 19.69 34.28
C LEU A 890 -18.08 19.88 34.33
N ASN A 891 -17.50 19.38 35.42
CA ASN A 891 -16.10 19.58 35.74
C ASN A 891 -15.49 18.29 36.30
N LEU A 892 -14.43 17.80 35.66
CA LEU A 892 -13.75 16.57 36.04
C LEU A 892 -12.94 16.70 37.35
N VAL A 893 -12.48 17.91 37.67
CA VAL A 893 -11.51 18.18 38.75
C VAL A 893 -12.17 18.63 40.06
N ARG A 894 -13.34 19.28 40.02
CA ARG A 894 -14.04 19.72 41.23
C ARG A 894 -14.83 18.57 41.88
N LYS A 895 -14.60 18.32 43.17
CA LYS A 895 -15.36 17.35 43.98
C LYS A 895 -16.72 17.89 44.49
N LYS A 896 -16.97 19.20 44.39
CA LYS A 896 -18.22 19.87 44.76
C LYS A 896 -18.60 20.86 43.65
N THR A 897 -19.55 20.48 42.81
CA THR A 897 -20.28 21.38 41.91
C THR A 897 -21.61 21.77 42.56
N ALA A 898 -22.29 22.78 42.01
CA ALA A 898 -23.64 23.17 42.41
C ALA A 898 -24.59 21.94 42.37
N PRO A 899 -25.65 21.89 43.21
CA PRO A 899 -26.61 20.78 43.19
C PRO A 899 -27.23 20.65 41.79
N GLY A 900 -26.96 19.54 41.09
CA GLY A 900 -27.56 19.23 39.79
C GLY A 900 -26.59 18.95 38.63
N ALA A 901 -25.33 19.38 38.70
CA ALA A 901 -24.34 19.17 37.62
C ALA A 901 -23.18 18.27 38.07
N GLN A 902 -23.39 16.96 38.12
CA GLN A 902 -22.34 15.99 38.48
C GLN A 902 -22.15 14.93 37.39
N LEU A 903 -20.89 14.71 37.01
CA LEU A 903 -20.52 13.62 36.11
C LEU A 903 -20.92 12.26 36.70
N THR A 904 -21.65 11.47 35.91
CA THR A 904 -21.92 10.06 36.22
C THR A 904 -20.61 9.24 36.22
N ALA A 905 -20.64 8.04 36.81
CA ALA A 905 -19.45 7.19 36.85
C ALA A 905 -18.91 6.83 35.44
N PRO A 906 -19.75 6.47 34.45
CA PRO A 906 -19.30 6.25 33.07
C PRO A 906 -18.70 7.51 32.43
N GLN A 907 -19.37 8.66 32.50
CA GLN A 907 -18.88 9.94 31.98
C GLN A 907 -17.52 10.30 32.58
N ARG A 908 -17.40 10.21 33.92
CA ARG A 908 -16.16 10.48 34.65
C ARG A 908 -15.05 9.51 34.25
N SER A 909 -15.35 8.23 34.05
CA SER A 909 -14.36 7.24 33.61
C SER A 909 -13.87 7.54 32.19
N ALA A 910 -14.79 7.81 31.27
CA ALA A 910 -14.47 8.08 29.87
C ALA A 910 -13.65 9.38 29.71
N LEU A 911 -14.03 10.46 30.40
CA LEU A 911 -13.26 11.72 30.39
C LEU A 911 -11.86 11.56 31.03
N ASN A 912 -11.72 10.74 32.08
CA ASN A 912 -10.41 10.42 32.66
C ASN A 912 -9.53 9.58 31.72
N ASP A 913 -10.13 8.68 30.94
CA ASP A 913 -9.42 7.88 29.94
C ASP A 913 -9.01 8.74 28.74
N TYR A 914 -9.92 9.61 28.28
CA TYR A 914 -9.68 10.58 27.22
C TYR A 914 -8.49 11.47 27.57
N LYS A 915 -8.52 12.12 28.75
CA LYS A 915 -7.44 12.98 29.26
C LYS A 915 -6.07 12.29 29.35
N LYS A 916 -6.00 10.97 29.45
CA LYS A 916 -4.73 10.23 29.56
C LYS A 916 -4.17 9.86 28.19
N MET A 917 -4.75 8.83 27.56
CA MET A 917 -4.20 8.26 26.32
C MET A 917 -5.29 7.81 25.34
N ALA A 918 -6.56 7.75 25.77
CA ALA A 918 -7.63 7.31 24.88
C ALA A 918 -7.99 8.38 23.84
N TYR A 919 -7.63 9.66 24.04
CA TYR A 919 -7.93 10.72 23.06
C TYR A 919 -7.40 10.40 21.66
N ALA A 920 -6.22 9.79 21.53
CA ALA A 920 -5.63 9.45 20.24
C ALA A 920 -6.49 8.42 19.49
N THR A 921 -6.89 7.34 20.18
CA THR A 921 -7.75 6.30 19.60
C THR A 921 -9.16 6.81 19.35
N ILE A 922 -9.75 7.55 20.29
CA ILE A 922 -11.11 8.10 20.18
C ILE A 922 -11.17 9.07 19.01
N ASN A 923 -10.26 10.04 18.93
CA ASN A 923 -10.26 11.02 17.86
C ASN A 923 -9.88 10.40 16.50
N ALA A 924 -9.05 9.36 16.48
CA ALA A 924 -8.75 8.64 15.24
C ALA A 924 -9.97 7.86 14.70
N VAL A 925 -10.76 7.26 15.59
CA VAL A 925 -12.03 6.61 15.22
C VAL A 925 -13.02 7.66 14.71
N LEU A 926 -13.19 8.77 15.45
CA LEU A 926 -14.11 9.86 15.09
C LEU A 926 -13.74 10.54 13.76
N ARG A 927 -12.44 10.72 13.47
CA ARG A 927 -11.95 11.25 12.19
C ARG A 927 -11.82 10.20 11.08
N GLY A 928 -12.14 8.94 11.36
CA GLY A 928 -12.03 7.84 10.40
C GLY A 928 -10.59 7.49 9.98
N THR A 929 -9.57 8.00 10.67
CA THR A 929 -8.14 7.69 10.41
C THR A 929 -7.76 6.29 10.87
N THR A 930 -8.57 5.65 11.72
CA THR A 930 -8.49 4.21 11.99
C THR A 930 -9.88 3.57 11.93
N ASP A 931 -10.01 2.47 11.21
CA ASP A 931 -11.19 1.62 11.16
C ASP A 931 -10.93 0.24 11.80
N HIS A 932 -9.84 0.10 12.55
CA HIS A 932 -9.48 -1.17 13.16
C HIS A 932 -10.57 -1.59 14.17
N PRO A 933 -11.18 -2.78 14.04
CA PRO A 933 -12.35 -3.16 14.84
C PRO A 933 -12.12 -3.08 16.36
N SER A 934 -10.91 -3.39 16.84
CA SER A 934 -10.58 -3.25 18.27
C SER A 934 -10.44 -1.80 18.74
N ALA A 935 -10.05 -0.87 17.86
CA ALA A 935 -9.99 0.55 18.16
C ALA A 935 -11.40 1.11 18.27
N VAL A 936 -12.27 0.77 17.31
CA VAL A 936 -13.70 1.12 17.32
C VAL A 936 -14.38 0.56 18.57
N ALA A 937 -14.29 -0.76 18.82
CA ALA A 937 -14.91 -1.40 19.97
C ALA A 937 -14.43 -0.84 21.32
N SER A 938 -13.18 -0.38 21.41
CA SER A 938 -12.64 0.27 22.62
C SER A 938 -13.11 1.72 22.76
N ALA A 939 -13.29 2.44 21.65
CA ALA A 939 -13.62 3.85 21.62
C ALA A 939 -15.13 4.10 21.79
N THR A 940 -15.99 3.33 21.14
CA THR A 940 -17.46 3.51 21.13
C THR A 940 -18.06 3.75 22.52
N PRO A 941 -17.89 2.88 23.54
CA PRO A 941 -18.49 3.12 24.85
C PRO A 941 -17.95 4.35 25.58
N LYS A 942 -16.76 4.84 25.19
CA LYS A 942 -16.19 6.09 25.73
C LYS A 942 -16.74 7.30 24.99
N ILE A 943 -16.93 7.21 23.68
CA ILE A 943 -17.59 8.23 22.85
C ILE A 943 -19.00 8.46 23.40
N ASP A 944 -19.81 7.40 23.53
CA ASP A 944 -21.18 7.49 24.07
C ASP A 944 -21.22 8.19 25.44
N ALA A 945 -20.28 7.85 26.32
CA ALA A 945 -20.19 8.44 27.65
C ALA A 945 -19.68 9.89 27.64
N ILE A 946 -18.82 10.28 26.69
CA ILE A 946 -18.36 11.67 26.56
C ILE A 946 -19.45 12.51 25.91
N ASP A 947 -20.13 12.02 24.87
CA ASP A 947 -21.26 12.72 24.24
C ASP A 947 -22.40 12.95 25.23
N SER A 948 -22.73 11.96 26.05
CA SER A 948 -23.67 12.14 27.16
C SER A 948 -23.21 13.24 28.12
N ALA A 949 -21.91 13.34 28.43
CA ALA A 949 -21.38 14.43 29.26
C ALA A 949 -21.48 15.80 28.57
N MET A 950 -21.30 15.87 27.24
CA MET A 950 -21.43 17.11 26.47
C MET A 950 -22.89 17.59 26.45
N ALA A 951 -23.84 16.68 26.24
CA ALA A 951 -25.27 16.98 26.28
C ALA A 951 -25.73 17.50 27.65
N ASP A 952 -25.14 16.98 28.74
CA ASP A 952 -25.42 17.40 30.11
C ASP A 952 -24.66 18.69 30.51
N SER A 953 -23.80 19.25 29.64
CA SER A 953 -22.87 20.32 29.97
C SER A 953 -22.78 21.39 28.87
N ALA A 954 -23.85 22.15 28.68
CA ALA A 954 -23.86 23.29 27.78
C ALA A 954 -23.19 24.53 28.41
N LEU A 955 -22.33 25.23 27.64
CA LEU A 955 -21.67 26.45 28.08
C LEU A 955 -22.69 27.55 28.44
N THR A 956 -22.50 28.20 29.58
CA THR A 956 -23.45 29.21 30.10
C THR A 956 -23.32 30.60 29.47
N SER A 957 -22.21 30.86 28.79
CA SER A 957 -21.87 32.11 28.11
C SER A 957 -20.96 31.82 26.91
N ASP A 958 -20.79 32.79 26.02
CA ASP A 958 -19.73 32.74 25.01
C ASP A 958 -18.38 32.71 25.73
N VAL A 959 -17.47 31.83 25.31
CA VAL A 959 -16.16 31.65 25.93
C VAL A 959 -15.02 31.86 24.95
N LEU A 960 -13.98 32.53 25.42
CA LEU A 960 -12.71 32.67 24.71
C LEU A 960 -11.73 31.58 25.18
N ILE A 961 -11.26 30.78 24.22
CA ILE A 961 -10.38 29.63 24.44
C ILE A 961 -9.34 29.55 23.32
N TYR A 962 -8.27 28.80 23.57
CA TYR A 962 -7.11 28.73 22.67
C TYR A 962 -6.76 27.27 22.37
N ARG A 963 -6.21 27.03 21.18
CA ARG A 963 -5.68 25.70 20.80
C ARG A 963 -4.35 25.85 20.06
N GLY A 964 -3.33 25.17 20.55
CA GLY A 964 -2.03 25.09 19.88
C GLY A 964 -1.93 23.84 19.01
N LEU A 965 -1.41 23.98 17.80
CA LEU A 965 -1.21 22.93 16.81
C LEU A 965 0.23 23.00 16.27
N GLY A 966 0.88 21.86 16.07
CA GLY A 966 2.31 21.80 15.75
C GLY A 966 2.69 22.11 14.30
N SER A 967 1.71 22.20 13.40
CA SER A 967 1.92 22.48 11.97
C SER A 967 0.68 23.10 11.34
N VAL A 968 0.81 24.27 10.71
CA VAL A 968 -0.23 24.88 9.85
C VAL A 968 -0.46 23.97 8.64
N ARG A 969 0.61 23.45 8.04
CA ARG A 969 0.59 22.57 6.86
C ARG A 969 -0.17 21.27 7.11
N GLN A 970 0.00 20.67 8.28
CA GLN A 970 -0.73 19.46 8.65
C GLN A 970 -2.23 19.73 8.84
N PHE A 971 -2.61 20.95 9.26
CA PHE A 971 -3.98 21.28 9.62
C PHE A 971 -4.81 21.81 8.44
N PHE A 972 -4.30 22.76 7.66
CA PHE A 972 -5.00 23.38 6.52
C PHE A 972 -4.57 22.84 5.15
N GLY A 973 -3.60 21.92 5.12
CA GLY A 973 -2.98 21.43 3.89
C GLY A 973 -1.80 22.30 3.45
N ARG A 974 -0.95 21.74 2.57
CA ARG A 974 0.28 22.40 2.12
C ARG A 974 0.04 23.67 1.34
N ASP A 975 -0.91 23.63 0.41
CA ASP A 975 -1.12 24.71 -0.55
C ASP A 975 -1.65 25.96 0.15
N ARG A 976 -2.57 25.76 1.11
CA ARG A 976 -3.16 26.83 1.90
C ARG A 976 -2.27 27.36 3.02
N ALA A 977 -1.22 26.62 3.41
CA ALA A 977 -0.38 27.02 4.54
C ALA A 977 0.41 28.30 4.30
N ALA A 978 0.60 28.71 3.04
CA ALA A 978 1.26 29.96 2.66
C ALA A 978 0.26 31.10 2.35
N GLU A 979 -1.03 30.78 2.15
CA GLU A 979 -2.09 31.72 1.82
C GLU A 979 -2.65 32.39 3.08
N ASP A 980 -3.33 33.53 2.93
CA ASP A 980 -4.20 34.10 3.97
C ASP A 980 -5.39 33.16 4.22
N LEU A 981 -5.54 32.70 5.47
CA LEU A 981 -6.57 31.75 5.85
C LEU A 981 -7.88 32.42 6.27
N THR A 982 -8.00 33.74 6.17
CA THR A 982 -9.26 34.45 6.45
C THR A 982 -10.39 33.89 5.59
N GLY A 983 -11.52 33.54 6.21
CA GLY A 983 -12.64 32.87 5.58
C GLY A 983 -12.50 31.35 5.43
N ALA A 984 -11.37 30.75 5.82
CA ALA A 984 -11.20 29.30 5.80
C ALA A 984 -12.16 28.62 6.78
N GLU A 985 -12.92 27.65 6.29
CA GLU A 985 -13.81 26.83 7.12
C GLU A 985 -13.34 25.38 7.19
N TRP A 986 -13.62 24.72 8.32
CA TRP A 986 -13.47 23.28 8.45
C TRP A 986 -14.53 22.69 9.38
N HIS A 987 -14.83 21.41 9.18
CA HIS A 987 -15.70 20.64 10.04
C HIS A 987 -14.87 19.64 10.85
N GLU A 988 -14.93 19.70 12.18
CA GLU A 988 -14.15 18.82 13.05
C GLU A 988 -15.04 17.70 13.62
N LEU A 989 -14.75 16.47 13.19
CA LEU A 989 -15.50 15.27 13.55
C LEU A 989 -15.18 14.76 14.96
N ALA A 990 -14.06 15.17 15.55
CA ALA A 990 -13.63 14.73 16.88
C ALA A 990 -13.83 15.82 17.95
N TYR A 991 -13.59 15.47 19.22
CA TYR A 991 -13.63 16.46 20.30
C TYR A 991 -12.45 17.42 20.21
N VAL A 992 -12.68 18.67 20.60
CA VAL A 992 -11.67 19.74 20.53
C VAL A 992 -11.17 20.07 21.93
N SER A 993 -9.94 19.61 22.23
CA SER A 993 -9.23 20.01 23.44
C SER A 993 -8.68 21.42 23.28
N THR A 994 -9.03 22.29 24.23
CA THR A 994 -8.64 23.70 24.24
C THR A 994 -8.16 24.11 25.62
N THR A 995 -7.48 25.23 25.71
CA THR A 995 -7.03 25.83 26.96
C THR A 995 -7.56 27.25 27.10
N THR A 996 -7.91 27.67 28.31
CA THR A 996 -8.26 29.07 28.58
C THR A 996 -7.01 29.97 28.72
N ALA A 997 -5.81 29.39 28.61
CA ALA A 997 -4.54 30.10 28.74
C ALA A 997 -3.76 30.11 27.42
N GLU A 998 -3.69 31.28 26.79
CA GLU A 998 -2.99 31.48 25.52
C GLU A 998 -1.53 31.00 25.54
N GLN A 999 -0.78 31.30 26.62
CA GLN A 999 0.62 30.87 26.75
C GLN A 999 0.77 29.34 26.70
N THR A 1000 -0.23 28.60 27.16
CA THR A 1000 -0.24 27.14 27.08
C THR A 1000 -0.40 26.70 25.62
N ALA A 1001 -1.34 27.31 24.87
CA ALA A 1001 -1.50 27.05 23.44
C ALA A 1001 -0.24 27.39 22.63
N VAL A 1002 0.42 28.52 22.92
CA VAL A 1002 1.70 28.89 22.27
C VAL A 1002 2.80 27.87 22.54
N LYS A 1003 2.91 27.33 23.76
CA LYS A 1003 3.88 26.26 24.06
C LYS A 1003 3.62 24.99 23.25
N PHE A 1004 2.36 24.64 23.03
CA PHE A 1004 2.00 23.49 22.19
C PHE A 1004 2.21 23.77 20.70
N GLY A 1005 1.94 25.00 20.23
CA GLY A 1005 2.16 25.40 18.85
C GLY A 1005 3.63 25.58 18.47
N GLY A 1006 4.47 26.07 19.39
CA GLY A 1006 5.90 26.35 19.15
C GLY A 1006 6.87 25.25 19.62
N GLY A 1007 6.38 24.17 20.24
CA GLY A 1007 7.20 23.10 20.84
C GLY A 1007 7.67 21.99 19.88
N SER A 1008 7.26 22.04 18.60
CA SER A 1008 7.68 21.07 17.57
C SER A 1008 9.02 21.45 16.95
N ALA A 1009 9.76 20.46 16.42
CA ALA A 1009 11.08 20.63 15.77
C ALA A 1009 11.06 21.53 14.50
N SER A 1010 9.89 22.02 14.09
CA SER A 1010 9.66 22.91 12.96
C SER A 1010 9.62 24.38 13.39
N LYS A 1011 10.79 25.04 13.43
CA LYS A 1011 10.84 26.51 13.58
C LYS A 1011 10.04 27.16 12.45
N GLY A 1012 8.93 27.84 12.78
CA GLY A 1012 8.15 28.66 11.85
C GLY A 1012 6.89 28.03 11.25
N ASP A 1013 6.50 26.81 11.65
CA ASP A 1013 5.28 26.14 11.13
C ASP A 1013 4.18 25.95 12.18
N GLY A 1014 4.36 26.45 13.42
CA GLY A 1014 3.37 26.31 14.49
C GLY A 1014 2.08 27.12 14.25
N LEU A 1015 0.96 26.69 14.82
CA LEU A 1015 -0.35 27.33 14.70
C LEU A 1015 -1.02 27.51 16.07
N VAL A 1016 -1.59 28.69 16.33
CA VAL A 1016 -2.44 28.97 17.49
C VAL A 1016 -3.78 29.50 17.02
N LEU A 1017 -4.84 28.83 17.42
CA LEU A 1017 -6.22 29.24 17.20
C LEU A 1017 -6.72 29.97 18.45
N ARG A 1018 -7.24 31.18 18.28
CA ARG A 1018 -8.03 31.92 19.27
C ARG A 1018 -9.51 31.71 18.92
N ILE A 1019 -10.15 30.83 19.67
CA ILE A 1019 -11.47 30.30 19.36
C ILE A 1019 -12.51 30.97 20.25
N LEU A 1020 -13.56 31.50 19.62
CA LEU A 1020 -14.77 31.95 20.29
C LEU A 1020 -15.84 30.85 20.19
N ALA A 1021 -16.15 30.20 21.32
CA ALA A 1021 -17.18 29.17 21.38
C ALA A 1021 -18.49 29.76 21.96
N PRO A 1022 -19.63 29.61 21.26
CA PRO A 1022 -20.89 30.21 21.69
C PRO A 1022 -21.46 29.58 22.96
N LYS A 1023 -22.26 30.37 23.67
CA LYS A 1023 -23.17 29.88 24.70
C LYS A 1023 -24.04 28.74 24.13
N GLY A 1024 -24.20 27.69 24.92
CA GLY A 1024 -25.00 26.52 24.53
C GLY A 1024 -24.18 25.37 23.92
N THR A 1025 -22.94 25.61 23.49
CA THR A 1025 -22.05 24.54 23.03
C THR A 1025 -21.77 23.54 24.15
N GLY A 1026 -21.77 22.24 23.84
CA GLY A 1026 -21.36 21.20 24.79
C GLY A 1026 -19.88 21.35 25.16
N GLY A 1027 -19.59 21.49 26.45
CA GLY A 1027 -18.23 21.70 26.95
C GLY A 1027 -18.02 21.19 28.36
N VAL A 1028 -16.90 20.49 28.61
CA VAL A 1028 -16.56 19.93 29.92
C VAL A 1028 -15.16 20.37 30.35
N THR A 1029 -15.03 20.84 31.58
CA THR A 1029 -13.72 21.24 32.14
C THR A 1029 -12.91 20.00 32.56
N LEU A 1030 -11.76 19.77 31.93
CA LEU A 1030 -10.89 18.62 32.17
C LEU A 1030 -9.76 18.90 33.16
N SER A 1031 -9.31 20.16 33.27
CA SER A 1031 -8.26 20.55 34.21
C SER A 1031 -8.54 21.90 34.90
N ALA A 1032 -8.03 22.07 36.12
CA ALA A 1032 -8.20 23.32 36.88
C ALA A 1032 -7.22 24.42 36.41
N ALA A 1033 -7.52 25.66 36.78
CA ALA A 1033 -6.64 26.80 36.52
C ALA A 1033 -5.22 26.58 37.07
N GLY A 1034 -4.21 26.84 36.25
CA GLY A 1034 -2.78 26.70 36.60
C GLY A 1034 -2.14 25.34 36.29
N TYR A 1035 -2.92 24.37 35.78
CA TYR A 1035 -2.39 23.18 35.09
C TYR A 1035 -2.42 23.45 33.57
N GLU A 1036 -3.26 22.74 32.82
CA GLU A 1036 -3.51 23.02 31.39
C GLU A 1036 -4.69 23.98 31.17
N SER A 1037 -5.50 24.25 32.22
CA SER A 1037 -6.72 25.07 32.15
C SER A 1037 -7.62 24.66 30.98
N GLU A 1038 -7.91 23.36 30.91
CA GLU A 1038 -8.44 22.69 29.72
C GLU A 1038 -9.97 22.61 29.72
N ILE A 1039 -10.57 23.02 28.60
CA ILE A 1039 -11.98 22.79 28.26
C ILE A 1039 -12.02 21.89 27.02
N LEU A 1040 -12.73 20.77 27.13
CA LEU A 1040 -13.02 19.91 26.00
C LEU A 1040 -14.36 20.32 25.40
N LEU A 1041 -14.39 20.65 24.12
CA LEU A 1041 -15.62 20.96 23.38
C LEU A 1041 -16.18 19.70 22.70
N GLU A 1042 -17.48 19.69 22.51
CA GLU A 1042 -18.19 18.66 21.75
C GLU A 1042 -17.68 18.52 20.31
N ARG A 1043 -17.97 17.36 19.72
CA ARG A 1043 -17.55 16.99 18.37
C ARG A 1043 -18.59 17.37 17.31
N GLY A 1044 -18.20 17.36 16.04
CA GLY A 1044 -19.11 17.59 14.91
C GLY A 1044 -19.49 19.06 14.72
N ARG A 1045 -18.59 19.98 15.07
CA ARG A 1045 -18.77 21.43 14.93
C ARG A 1045 -17.97 21.97 13.76
N SER A 1046 -18.50 23.01 13.13
CA SER A 1046 -17.79 23.75 12.09
C SER A 1046 -17.09 24.96 12.71
N TYR A 1047 -16.03 25.41 12.05
CA TYR A 1047 -15.24 26.55 12.47
C TYR A 1047 -14.92 27.40 11.25
N ARG A 1048 -14.84 28.72 11.44
CA ARG A 1048 -14.45 29.69 10.42
C ARG A 1048 -13.33 30.56 10.94
N VAL A 1049 -12.29 30.77 10.14
CA VAL A 1049 -11.26 31.76 10.41
C VAL A 1049 -11.83 33.15 10.09
N VAL A 1050 -11.95 33.99 11.11
CA VAL A 1050 -12.44 35.37 10.98
C VAL A 1050 -11.31 36.32 10.61
N ALA A 1051 -10.11 36.08 11.13
CA ALA A 1051 -8.92 36.86 10.79
C ALA A 1051 -7.64 36.03 10.92
N ASP A 1052 -6.78 36.15 9.93
CA ASP A 1052 -5.42 35.62 9.95
C ASP A 1052 -4.42 36.72 10.31
N HIS A 1053 -3.73 36.57 11.43
CA HIS A 1053 -2.77 37.56 11.92
C HIS A 1053 -1.33 37.26 11.45
N GLY A 1054 -1.16 36.28 10.57
CA GLY A 1054 0.16 35.82 10.12
C GLY A 1054 0.99 35.21 11.25
N VAL A 1055 2.31 35.18 11.05
CA VAL A 1055 3.26 34.60 12.02
C VAL A 1055 3.72 35.66 13.02
N VAL A 1056 3.37 35.45 14.29
CA VAL A 1056 3.75 36.31 15.43
C VAL A 1056 4.47 35.45 16.47
N ASP A 1057 5.66 35.87 16.89
CA ASP A 1057 6.52 35.10 17.81
C ASP A 1057 6.88 33.68 17.33
N GLY A 1058 6.97 33.48 16.01
CA GLY A 1058 7.33 32.20 15.39
C GLY A 1058 6.19 31.19 15.26
N VAL A 1059 4.94 31.62 15.52
CA VAL A 1059 3.73 30.80 15.42
C VAL A 1059 2.65 31.59 14.67
N ARG A 1060 1.93 30.95 13.72
CA ARG A 1060 0.81 31.56 13.01
C ARG A 1060 -0.40 31.69 13.93
N ARG A 1061 -1.09 32.84 13.93
CA ARG A 1061 -2.21 33.12 14.84
C ARG A 1061 -3.49 33.39 14.06
N LEU A 1062 -4.56 32.66 14.39
CA LEU A 1062 -5.86 32.79 13.74
C LEU A 1062 -6.96 33.09 14.76
N ASP A 1063 -7.83 34.03 14.41
CA ASP A 1063 -9.12 34.21 15.07
C ASP A 1063 -10.14 33.32 14.43
N VAL A 1064 -10.83 32.54 15.26
CA VAL A 1064 -11.71 31.48 14.82
C VAL A 1064 -13.04 31.59 15.55
N GLU A 1065 -14.12 31.61 14.80
CA GLU A 1065 -15.46 31.41 15.34
C GLU A 1065 -15.87 29.95 15.20
N MET A 1066 -16.52 29.42 16.23
CA MET A 1066 -17.23 28.14 16.16
C MET A 1066 -18.66 28.40 15.67
N LEU A 1067 -19.08 27.62 14.67
CA LEU A 1067 -20.39 27.69 14.02
C LEU A 1067 -21.36 26.63 14.57
#